data_AF-A0A381YWN3-F1
#
_entry.id   AF-A0A381YWN3-F1
#
_cell.length_a   1.000
_cell.length_b   1.000
_cell.length_c   1.000
_cell.angle_alpha   90.00
_cell.angle_beta   90.00
_cell.angle_gamma   90.00
#
_symmetry.space_group_name_H-M   'P 1'
#
loop_
_entity.id
_entity.type
_entity.pdbx_description
1 polymer ?
#
loop_
_entity_poly.entity_id
_entity_poly.type
_entity_poly.pdbx_seq_one_letter_code
_entity_poly.pdbx_strand_id
1 'polypeptide(L)'
;MTEHYSQPGHGRPERMMTFSESVKSCLSNYMNWSGRASRSEYWWFLLFYWIVLATSLIIDFVMTMLVGFNLLLSVLATLFLFLPILSVTVRRYQDSGFSIFWALVFPISLGIPLFMRGNSGVNTYGEPPTNTVREASIRDILAAMPDNLLMAAKSSWRGRERVLAVFAGVFLASLVISTVLAYGVGLSQAFLQYSLQEEIFDAKLDFAEDSGVDSDGRTNDSLLWESMCDEFIAMEEFSDCGLVYGRQGVRVDGFFDEDFIIPQPLNVIAAEGPTGDWSNVSWDYPEALELGPPINGDRTIRFYGEGIWDGELGERHSTRGQDSRIVYGSWPASAADAAANRSIVLPSEVASSAGVAVNDTISSLTFTYVTDYLGYQNIADGFEDCQGEEDFIAQSGYMYCRVNMTVYNLTVAAVYQEGGAGNPTLLFNPVMVSDAVLNDVQRTILMDNDHGYLGLSVDRNQLPTTSTADATEWLDDLKNDIEAGNYTSAGILVEYNDLISGTITFLNIFLGIIQVFDYILMIPIVILSFSVLIYGLVLSLEQRKREISIHRVIGGTESTLSGMILLELAVISMFAWFAGYTLAVLSVPLVLDAVGFMSFRSGGIEINPSLSLGSTLFIIALTVGIALLFGSARTREFLRIEIDEGVRRVAEKREPRTWLHMIVFAIGLLSYLESWIQSNGGWGSVGSDGLVSNFILNALLLLLGPFFLWIGGALVLGRIGAAGPNILTALLSWSPAISDIRRGLRGSGSSESVNRLAVIMLLTLSIVTLAAVQGYTGTIVDERTTSAQTGADIQVQFDSPVTEQQARDEVMLAIQRAGDSDIIDIDSMTSVADLFANPEGKSALLRTWVLFDGHEDTLIWDTQAIPGDDIDAIVSGWSGGGFTAGEAARDVLDDLETGSEQTFEYTEYDFQLGSDFELVVTTTVTESTVTYQGRHSWVPGLSSSEAEQAIVIGESTYRELVGNATADSYASTRWFFEMCDQSDEDCADALRTVSVEIANGNGVTAASDWSTAHRENERNGGLIFGTPGLLSLQFVVASLASVASAFVFLSLVLTQRKRELAILQAIGASPNQVIRLVLFEILSILLVSMGLGVILGLAIAESFNGFFGIFGFIFQLFLGQSAPISRELVWPWLDLALVNASVLIAVMVALLYTTRRALQADLAVVLKGE
;
A
#
# COMPACT_ATOMS: atom_id res chain seq x y z
N MET A 1 6.95 -45.50 62.16
CA MET A 1 7.08 -46.16 60.84
C MET A 1 6.92 -45.06 59.83
N THR A 2 7.94 -44.58 59.12
CA THR A 2 9.10 -45.26 58.53
C THR A 2 10.29 -44.29 58.43
N GLU A 3 11.47 -44.80 58.80
CA GLU A 3 12.77 -44.19 58.54
C GLU A 3 13.19 -44.37 57.06
N HIS A 4 14.13 -43.50 56.67
CA HIS A 4 15.21 -43.71 55.67
C HIS A 4 14.87 -44.01 54.20
N TYR A 5 15.17 -43.02 53.35
CA TYR A 5 16.17 -43.14 52.27
C TYR A 5 16.77 -41.74 52.01
N SER A 6 17.80 -41.35 52.78
CA SER A 6 18.71 -40.28 52.36
C SER A 6 19.63 -40.85 51.29
N GLN A 7 19.43 -40.49 50.02
CA GLN A 7 20.46 -40.67 48.99
C GLN A 7 21.41 -39.45 49.06
N PRO A 8 22.66 -39.61 49.52
CA PRO A 8 23.63 -38.54 49.51
C PRO A 8 24.13 -38.37 48.06
N GLY A 9 23.72 -37.30 47.39
CA GLY A 9 24.19 -37.01 46.03
C GLY A 9 23.29 -36.10 45.18
N HIS A 10 22.06 -35.81 45.60
CA HIS A 10 21.24 -34.82 44.91
C HIS A 10 21.49 -33.44 45.50
N GLY A 11 22.19 -32.57 44.77
CA GLY A 11 22.42 -31.17 45.17
C GLY A 11 21.16 -30.31 45.21
N ARG A 12 19.95 -30.90 45.20
CA ARG A 12 18.66 -30.19 45.23
C ARG A 12 18.04 -30.22 46.63
N PRO A 13 17.38 -29.14 47.07
CA PRO A 13 16.77 -29.04 48.39
C PRO A 13 15.56 -29.96 48.50
N GLU A 14 15.46 -30.70 49.60
CA GLU A 14 14.29 -31.54 49.93
C GLU A 14 13.06 -30.68 50.29
N ARG A 15 13.27 -29.42 50.70
CA ARG A 15 12.21 -28.49 51.09
C ARG A 15 11.64 -27.76 49.87
N MET A 16 10.34 -27.90 49.64
CA MET A 16 9.57 -27.08 48.68
C MET A 16 9.29 -25.69 49.27
N MET A 17 9.31 -24.65 48.42
CA MET A 17 8.87 -23.31 48.81
C MET A 17 7.35 -23.28 49.02
N THR A 18 6.90 -22.56 50.04
CA THR A 18 5.49 -22.22 50.25
C THR A 18 5.05 -21.06 49.37
N PHE A 19 3.74 -20.85 49.23
CA PHE A 19 3.17 -19.74 48.44
C PHE A 19 3.76 -18.37 48.83
N SER A 20 3.76 -18.03 50.12
CA SER A 20 4.31 -16.75 50.60
C SER A 20 5.82 -16.62 50.36
N GLU A 21 6.57 -17.71 50.50
CA GLU A 21 8.01 -17.74 50.27
C GLU A 21 8.37 -17.54 48.80
N SER A 22 7.59 -18.14 47.88
CA SER A 22 7.74 -17.95 46.44
C SER A 22 7.46 -16.50 46.03
N VAL A 23 6.38 -15.88 46.53
CA VAL A 23 6.06 -14.46 46.28
C VAL A 23 7.20 -13.55 46.76
N LYS A 24 7.71 -13.76 47.98
CA LYS A 24 8.86 -13.02 48.51
C LYS A 24 10.13 -13.24 47.67
N SER A 25 10.41 -14.48 47.28
CA SER A 25 11.59 -14.81 46.46
C SER A 25 11.55 -14.12 45.11
N CYS A 26 10.41 -14.17 44.41
CA CYS A 26 10.28 -13.62 43.07
C CYS A 26 10.22 -12.09 43.08
N LEU A 27 9.52 -11.47 44.03
CA LEU A 27 9.51 -10.01 44.18
C LEU A 27 10.87 -9.44 44.64
N SER A 28 11.65 -10.20 45.42
CA SER A 28 13.02 -9.79 45.78
C SER A 28 14.04 -10.01 44.67
N ASN A 29 13.81 -10.99 43.80
CA ASN A 29 14.63 -11.30 42.63
C ASN A 29 13.99 -10.82 41.32
N TYR A 30 13.12 -9.80 41.37
CA TYR A 30 12.26 -9.42 40.24
C TYR A 30 13.01 -9.03 38.95
N MET A 31 14.28 -8.66 39.05
CA MET A 31 15.17 -8.30 37.93
C MET A 31 16.47 -9.11 37.93
N ASN A 32 16.50 -10.26 38.63
CA ASN A 32 17.66 -11.14 38.62
C ASN A 32 17.54 -12.16 37.47
N TRP A 33 18.32 -11.94 36.42
CA TRP A 33 18.38 -12.78 35.22
C TRP A 33 19.37 -13.95 35.33
N SER A 34 20.00 -14.09 36.49
CA SER A 34 21.04 -15.08 36.76
C SER A 34 20.66 -16.02 37.90
N GLY A 35 21.01 -17.29 37.76
CA GLY A 35 20.73 -18.32 38.75
C GLY A 35 19.55 -19.20 38.33
N ARG A 36 19.07 -20.03 39.26
CA ARG A 36 18.14 -21.12 38.96
C ARG A 36 16.90 -21.00 39.85
N ALA A 37 15.73 -21.25 39.29
CA ALA A 37 14.46 -21.27 40.03
C ALA A 37 13.94 -22.69 40.17
N SER A 38 13.48 -23.04 41.40
CA SER A 38 12.89 -24.35 41.65
C SER A 38 11.45 -24.43 41.11
N ARG A 39 10.91 -25.65 40.96
CA ARG A 39 9.51 -25.83 40.50
C ARG A 39 8.50 -25.18 41.43
N SER A 40 8.71 -25.28 42.74
CA SER A 40 7.85 -24.63 43.75
C SER A 40 7.97 -23.11 43.72
N GLU A 41 9.15 -22.55 43.41
CA GLU A 41 9.31 -21.10 43.24
C GLU A 41 8.48 -20.60 42.05
N TYR A 42 8.55 -21.28 40.90
CA TYR A 42 7.86 -20.89 39.67
C TYR A 42 6.33 -21.04 39.75
N TRP A 43 5.84 -22.24 40.08
CA TRP A 43 4.39 -22.52 39.99
C TRP A 43 3.57 -21.77 41.03
N TRP A 44 4.09 -21.55 42.24
CA TRP A 44 3.40 -20.74 43.24
C TRP A 44 3.37 -19.26 42.85
N PHE A 45 4.41 -18.76 42.18
CA PHE A 45 4.43 -17.39 41.70
C PHE A 45 3.50 -17.19 40.49
N LEU A 46 3.46 -18.17 39.58
CA LEU A 46 2.52 -18.18 38.46
C LEU A 46 1.07 -18.19 38.98
N LEU A 47 0.77 -18.99 40.00
CA LEU A 47 -0.54 -18.99 40.65
C LEU A 47 -0.85 -17.61 41.26
N PHE A 48 0.11 -16.99 41.95
CA PHE A 48 -0.05 -15.64 42.49
C PHE A 48 -0.37 -14.62 41.39
N TYR A 49 0.36 -14.67 40.26
CA TYR A 49 0.11 -13.82 39.11
C TYR A 49 -1.32 -13.98 38.57
N TRP A 50 -1.77 -15.23 38.34
CA TRP A 50 -3.13 -15.48 37.84
C TRP A 50 -4.22 -15.02 38.80
N ILE A 51 -4.00 -15.14 40.11
CA ILE A 51 -4.95 -14.63 41.13
C ILE A 51 -5.03 -13.10 41.06
N VAL A 52 -3.89 -12.40 40.97
CA VAL A 52 -3.87 -10.93 40.88
C VAL A 52 -4.49 -10.46 39.56
N LEU A 53 -4.24 -11.16 38.45
CA LEU A 53 -4.81 -10.84 37.15
C LEU A 53 -6.33 -11.05 37.13
N ALA A 54 -6.81 -12.20 37.62
CA ALA A 54 -8.24 -12.49 37.68
C ALA A 54 -8.98 -11.49 38.58
N THR A 55 -8.42 -11.15 39.74
CA THR A 55 -9.04 -10.17 40.65
C THR A 55 -9.06 -8.77 40.07
N SER A 56 -8.00 -8.33 39.39
CA SER A 56 -7.97 -7.02 38.72
C SER A 56 -8.91 -6.94 37.52
N LEU A 57 -9.02 -8.00 36.70
CA LEU A 57 -10.00 -8.08 35.61
C LEU A 57 -11.44 -8.02 36.11
N ILE A 58 -11.76 -8.74 37.19
CA ILE A 58 -13.10 -8.68 37.80
C ILE A 58 -13.41 -7.26 38.27
N ILE A 59 -12.45 -6.55 38.86
CA ILE A 59 -12.63 -5.17 39.31
C ILE A 59 -12.84 -4.23 38.12
N ASP A 60 -12.02 -4.35 37.07
CA ASP A 60 -12.16 -3.53 35.85
C ASP A 60 -13.52 -3.77 35.18
N PHE A 61 -13.94 -5.03 35.05
CA PHE A 61 -15.24 -5.41 34.49
C PHE A 61 -16.40 -4.86 35.31
N VAL A 62 -16.38 -5.05 36.63
CA VAL A 62 -17.43 -4.55 37.53
C VAL A 62 -17.50 -3.03 37.53
N MET A 63 -16.37 -2.33 37.49
CA MET A 63 -16.34 -0.86 37.46
C MET A 63 -16.80 -0.30 36.12
N THR A 64 -16.48 -0.97 35.02
CA THR A 64 -16.98 -0.62 33.68
C THR A 64 -18.50 -0.79 33.64
N MET A 65 -19.03 -1.88 34.19
CA MET A 65 -20.47 -2.16 34.20
C MET A 65 -21.28 -1.26 35.17
N LEU A 66 -20.69 -0.87 36.30
CA LEU A 66 -21.37 -0.03 37.32
C LEU A 66 -21.27 1.48 37.07
N VAL A 67 -20.16 1.95 36.48
CA VAL A 67 -19.83 3.40 36.42
C VAL A 67 -19.42 3.83 35.00
N GLY A 68 -19.41 2.93 34.01
CA GLY A 68 -19.01 3.24 32.63
C GLY A 68 -17.52 3.59 32.48
N PHE A 69 -16.68 3.29 33.49
CA PHE A 69 -15.27 3.69 33.52
C PHE A 69 -14.35 2.52 33.88
N ASN A 70 -13.37 2.24 33.02
CA ASN A 70 -12.36 1.21 33.23
C ASN A 70 -11.14 1.77 33.97
N LEU A 71 -10.78 1.17 35.12
CA LEU A 71 -9.65 1.61 35.95
C LEU A 71 -8.28 1.20 35.40
N LEU A 72 -8.24 0.37 34.36
CA LEU A 72 -7.02 -0.23 33.79
C LEU A 72 -6.17 -0.93 34.86
N LEU A 73 -6.81 -1.46 35.91
CA LEU A 73 -6.12 -2.06 37.06
C LEU A 73 -5.40 -3.34 36.66
N SER A 74 -5.99 -4.11 35.76
CA SER A 74 -5.40 -5.30 35.14
C SER A 74 -4.14 -4.97 34.34
N VAL A 75 -4.15 -3.86 33.59
CA VAL A 75 -2.98 -3.34 32.86
C VAL A 75 -1.86 -2.95 33.82
N LEU A 76 -2.19 -2.20 34.87
CA LEU A 76 -1.24 -1.79 35.90
C LEU A 76 -0.65 -2.99 36.65
N ALA A 77 -1.48 -3.98 37.00
CA ALA A 77 -1.05 -5.19 37.67
C ALA A 77 -0.11 -6.03 36.78
N THR A 78 -0.40 -6.11 35.49
CA THR A 78 0.43 -6.81 34.50
C THR A 78 1.78 -6.12 34.33
N LEU A 79 1.80 -4.80 34.14
CA LEU A 79 3.02 -3.99 34.09
C LEU A 79 3.89 -4.18 35.34
N PHE A 80 3.24 -4.19 36.51
CA PHE A 80 3.94 -4.34 37.79
C PHE A 80 4.58 -5.73 37.96
N LEU A 81 3.89 -6.79 37.54
CA LEU A 81 4.35 -8.17 37.70
C LEU A 81 5.16 -8.71 36.51
N PHE A 82 5.23 -7.95 35.41
CA PHE A 82 5.91 -8.35 34.17
C PHE A 82 7.39 -8.71 34.39
N LEU A 83 8.14 -7.84 35.07
CA LEU A 83 9.55 -8.09 35.34
C LEU A 83 9.78 -9.30 36.27
N PRO A 84 9.09 -9.40 37.42
CA PRO A 84 9.15 -10.59 38.27
C PRO A 84 8.85 -11.91 37.54
N ILE A 85 7.81 -11.92 36.70
CA ILE A 85 7.39 -13.15 36.02
C ILE A 85 8.41 -13.55 34.96
N LEU A 86 8.92 -12.59 34.19
CA LEU A 86 9.95 -12.83 33.19
C LEU A 86 11.25 -13.32 33.85
N SER A 87 11.64 -12.75 34.99
CA SER A 87 12.82 -13.20 35.75
C SER A 87 12.70 -14.66 36.23
N VAL A 88 11.56 -15.05 36.83
CA VAL A 88 11.40 -16.42 37.33
C VAL A 88 11.31 -17.43 36.17
N THR A 89 10.67 -17.05 35.06
CA THR A 89 10.63 -17.87 33.83
C THR A 89 12.03 -18.10 33.29
N VAL A 90 12.84 -17.04 33.15
CA VAL A 90 14.24 -17.15 32.72
C VAL A 90 15.05 -18.08 33.63
N ARG A 91 14.97 -17.87 34.95
CA ARG A 91 15.69 -18.71 35.93
C ARG A 91 15.20 -20.16 35.92
N ARG A 92 13.95 -20.41 35.53
CA ARG A 92 13.38 -21.75 35.36
C ARG A 92 13.91 -22.46 34.11
N TYR A 93 13.99 -21.77 32.98
CA TYR A 93 14.65 -22.28 31.77
C TYR A 93 16.13 -22.60 32.02
N GLN A 94 16.82 -21.71 32.74
CA GLN A 94 18.21 -21.91 33.17
C GLN A 94 18.36 -23.13 34.10
N ASP A 95 17.36 -23.44 34.94
CA ASP A 95 17.39 -24.65 35.78
C ASP A 95 17.34 -25.95 34.94
N SER A 96 16.67 -25.91 33.78
CA SER A 96 16.61 -27.01 32.80
C SER A 96 17.80 -27.02 31.83
N GLY A 97 18.75 -26.08 31.94
CA GLY A 97 19.97 -26.00 31.11
C GLY A 97 19.80 -25.22 29.81
N PHE A 98 18.63 -24.62 29.57
CA PHE A 98 18.35 -23.82 28.38
C PHE A 98 18.83 -22.37 28.55
N SER A 99 19.15 -21.72 27.43
CA SER A 99 19.49 -20.30 27.40
C SER A 99 18.25 -19.41 27.55
N ILE A 100 18.48 -18.13 27.87
CA ILE A 100 17.45 -17.07 27.96
C ILE A 100 16.58 -17.00 26.69
N PHE A 101 17.14 -17.29 25.52
CA PHE A 101 16.43 -17.28 24.24
C PHE A 101 15.14 -18.12 24.28
N TRP A 102 15.14 -19.28 24.92
CA TRP A 102 13.97 -20.14 25.01
C TRP A 102 12.84 -19.57 25.87
N ALA A 103 13.17 -18.69 26.82
CA ALA A 103 12.16 -17.95 27.60
C ALA A 103 11.48 -16.84 26.78
N LEU A 104 12.10 -16.37 25.70
CA LEU A 104 11.51 -15.38 24.77
C LEU A 104 10.72 -16.05 23.64
N VAL A 105 11.15 -17.23 23.18
CA VAL A 105 10.41 -18.00 22.16
C VAL A 105 9.14 -18.64 22.72
N PHE A 106 9.13 -19.02 24.01
CA PHE A 106 7.96 -19.62 24.67
C PHE A 106 7.65 -18.93 26.00
N PRO A 107 7.13 -17.69 25.98
CA PRO A 107 7.09 -16.84 27.17
C PRO A 107 6.19 -17.36 28.29
N ILE A 108 5.01 -17.92 28.00
CA ILE A 108 3.97 -18.05 29.06
C ILE A 108 3.12 -19.35 29.05
N SER A 109 3.07 -20.20 28.00
CA SER A 109 2.13 -21.36 28.06
C SER A 109 2.55 -22.69 27.39
N LEU A 110 3.62 -22.75 26.60
CA LEU A 110 3.88 -23.93 25.73
C LEU A 110 5.28 -24.58 25.88
N GLY A 111 6.07 -24.16 26.87
CA GLY A 111 7.41 -24.73 27.07
C GLY A 111 7.41 -26.08 27.80
N ILE A 112 7.60 -27.20 27.09
CA ILE A 112 7.96 -28.51 27.68
C ILE A 112 9.06 -28.37 28.78
N PRO A 113 10.09 -27.50 28.64
CA PRO A 113 11.13 -27.31 29.66
C PRO A 113 10.66 -26.78 31.03
N LEU A 114 9.49 -26.13 31.12
CA LEU A 114 8.93 -25.63 32.38
C LEU A 114 8.49 -26.80 33.29
N PHE A 115 8.00 -27.88 32.67
CA PHE A 115 7.61 -29.12 33.33
C PHE A 115 8.77 -30.12 33.51
N MET A 116 9.86 -30.00 32.74
CA MET A 116 11.02 -30.89 32.85
C MET A 116 11.67 -30.87 34.25
N ARG A 117 12.32 -31.97 34.64
CA ARG A 117 13.17 -31.94 35.85
C ARG A 117 14.41 -31.12 35.50
N GLY A 118 14.71 -30.09 36.28
CA GLY A 118 15.95 -29.35 36.07
C GLY A 118 17.17 -30.19 36.48
N ASN A 119 18.35 -29.73 36.08
CA ASN A 119 19.59 -30.47 36.25
C ASN A 119 19.91 -30.71 37.75
N SER A 120 20.38 -31.90 38.13
CA SER A 120 20.68 -32.26 39.53
C SER A 120 22.08 -31.81 39.98
N GLY A 121 23.00 -31.56 39.03
CA GLY A 121 24.35 -31.05 39.27
C GLY A 121 24.49 -29.54 39.01
N VAL A 122 25.72 -29.04 39.17
CA VAL A 122 26.12 -27.68 38.77
C VAL A 122 25.99 -27.57 37.26
N ASN A 123 25.28 -26.56 36.77
CA ASN A 123 25.16 -26.28 35.34
C ASN A 123 25.84 -24.94 35.00
N THR A 124 25.81 -24.53 33.73
CA THR A 124 26.37 -23.26 33.24
C THR A 124 25.80 -22.00 33.91
N TYR A 125 24.71 -22.13 34.69
CA TYR A 125 24.03 -21.06 35.40
C TYR A 125 24.18 -21.14 36.93
N GLY A 126 24.95 -22.12 37.44
CA GLY A 126 25.33 -22.22 38.84
C GLY A 126 24.85 -23.49 39.56
N GLU A 127 25.03 -23.49 40.88
CA GLU A 127 24.58 -24.56 41.77
C GLU A 127 23.06 -24.69 41.78
N PRO A 128 22.51 -25.87 42.12
CA PRO A 128 21.06 -26.06 42.17
C PRO A 128 20.39 -25.11 43.17
N PRO A 129 19.12 -24.71 42.95
CA PRO A 129 18.44 -23.71 43.76
C PRO A 129 18.33 -24.19 45.22
N THR A 130 18.71 -23.38 46.21
CA THR A 130 18.72 -23.76 47.64
C THR A 130 17.38 -23.55 48.35
N ASN A 131 16.41 -22.89 47.71
CA ASN A 131 15.10 -22.50 48.29
C ASN A 131 15.18 -21.67 49.59
N THR A 132 16.27 -20.95 49.82
CA THR A 132 16.44 -20.05 50.98
C THR A 132 15.93 -18.64 50.65
N VAL A 133 14.97 -18.14 51.43
CA VAL A 133 14.34 -16.82 51.22
C VAL A 133 15.12 -15.74 51.98
N ARG A 134 15.27 -14.57 51.36
CA ARG A 134 15.87 -13.37 51.99
C ARG A 134 14.93 -12.84 53.09
N GLU A 135 15.46 -12.54 54.28
CA GLU A 135 14.67 -11.99 55.41
C GLU A 135 14.31 -10.50 55.18
N ALA A 136 13.53 -10.19 54.15
CA ALA A 136 12.96 -8.87 53.91
C ALA A 136 11.43 -8.96 53.85
N SER A 137 10.72 -7.97 54.39
CA SER A 137 9.26 -7.94 54.28
C SER A 137 8.86 -7.53 52.85
N ILE A 138 7.69 -8.00 52.39
CA ILE A 138 7.15 -7.64 51.06
C ILE A 138 6.99 -6.11 50.95
N ARG A 139 6.63 -5.43 52.05
CA ARG A 139 6.52 -3.96 52.08
C ARG A 139 7.87 -3.28 51.87
N ASP A 140 8.95 -3.79 52.46
CA ASP A 140 10.29 -3.19 52.30
C ASP A 140 10.82 -3.39 50.88
N ILE A 141 10.52 -4.54 50.26
CA ILE A 141 10.88 -4.84 48.87
C ILE A 141 10.14 -3.90 47.91
N LEU A 142 8.82 -3.74 48.10
CA LEU A 142 7.99 -2.84 47.30
C LEU A 142 8.37 -1.36 47.49
N ALA A 143 8.69 -0.96 48.72
CA ALA A 143 9.11 0.41 49.02
C ALA A 143 10.47 0.78 48.42
N ALA A 144 11.37 -0.21 48.25
CA ALA A 144 12.70 0.02 47.66
C ALA A 144 12.69 0.04 46.11
N MET A 145 11.62 -0.45 45.47
CA MET A 145 11.54 -0.55 44.01
C MET A 145 11.56 0.82 43.29
N PRO A 146 10.75 1.82 43.72
CA PRO A 146 10.81 3.17 43.16
C PRO A 146 12.18 3.81 43.33
N ASP A 147 12.82 3.64 44.48
CA ASP A 147 14.16 4.16 44.74
C ASP A 147 15.20 3.53 43.81
N ASN A 148 15.14 2.22 43.58
CA ASN A 148 16.03 1.53 42.64
C ASN A 148 15.82 1.98 41.18
N LEU A 149 14.56 2.16 40.75
CA LEU A 149 14.23 2.73 39.43
C LEU A 149 14.72 4.17 39.29
N LEU A 150 14.52 4.99 40.32
CA LEU A 150 14.96 6.39 40.34
C LEU A 150 16.49 6.48 40.37
N MET A 151 17.17 5.57 41.07
CA MET A 151 18.63 5.47 41.05
C MET A 151 19.14 5.02 39.68
N ALA A 152 18.51 4.03 39.04
CA ALA A 152 18.85 3.61 37.68
C ALA A 152 18.60 4.74 36.65
N ALA A 153 17.50 5.48 36.78
CA ALA A 153 17.20 6.64 35.94
C ALA A 153 18.21 7.78 36.15
N LYS A 154 18.56 8.08 37.41
CA LYS A 154 19.60 9.08 37.73
C LYS A 154 20.99 8.65 37.24
N SER A 155 21.31 7.36 37.33
CA SER A 155 22.53 6.77 36.76
C SER A 155 22.57 6.96 35.25
N SER A 156 21.47 6.59 34.58
CA SER A 156 21.30 6.75 33.13
C SER A 156 21.48 8.19 32.68
N TRP A 157 20.87 9.14 33.41
CA TRP A 157 20.96 10.57 33.10
C TRP A 157 22.38 11.13 33.26
N ARG A 158 23.10 10.70 34.31
CA ARG A 158 24.53 11.05 34.48
C ARG A 158 25.41 10.45 33.39
N GLY A 159 25.07 9.25 32.92
CA GLY A 159 25.70 8.53 31.82
C GLY A 159 25.14 8.83 30.43
N ARG A 160 24.53 10.01 30.20
CA ARG A 160 23.78 10.34 28.97
C ARG A 160 24.47 9.99 27.65
N GLU A 161 25.78 10.18 27.54
CA GLU A 161 26.56 9.87 26.33
C GLU A 161 26.61 8.36 26.02
N ARG A 162 26.52 7.51 27.04
CA ARG A 162 26.52 6.04 26.93
C ARG A 162 25.13 5.49 26.62
N VAL A 163 24.11 6.16 27.15
CA VAL A 163 22.70 5.79 27.08
C VAL A 163 22.08 6.15 25.73
N LEU A 164 22.52 7.27 25.13
CA LEU A 164 22.01 7.77 23.85
C LEU A 164 22.11 6.75 22.70
N ALA A 165 23.16 5.93 22.67
CA ALA A 165 23.35 4.96 21.57
C ALA A 165 22.37 3.79 21.66
N VAL A 166 22.12 3.26 22.86
CA VAL A 166 21.12 2.21 23.09
C VAL A 166 19.71 2.78 22.87
N PHE A 167 19.45 3.99 23.37
CA PHE A 167 18.19 4.70 23.14
C PHE A 167 17.91 4.85 21.64
N ALA A 168 18.85 5.39 20.86
CA ALA A 168 18.67 5.59 19.43
C ALA A 168 18.39 4.27 18.68
N GLY A 169 19.10 3.18 19.00
CA GLY A 169 18.88 1.89 18.38
C GLY A 169 17.49 1.30 18.66
N VAL A 170 17.04 1.33 19.92
CA VAL A 170 15.69 0.85 20.27
C VAL A 170 14.61 1.78 19.73
N PHE A 171 14.79 3.10 19.86
CA PHE A 171 13.87 4.11 19.36
C PHE A 171 13.61 3.94 17.86
N LEU A 172 14.68 3.82 17.06
CA LEU A 172 14.55 3.65 15.60
C LEU A 172 13.89 2.31 15.25
N ALA A 173 14.26 1.21 15.92
CA ALA A 173 13.64 -0.09 15.68
C ALA A 173 12.14 -0.05 16.01
N SER A 174 11.77 0.53 17.16
CA SER A 174 10.38 0.65 17.58
C SER A 174 9.59 1.58 16.69
N LEU A 175 10.17 2.71 16.27
CA LEU A 175 9.54 3.62 15.32
C LEU A 175 9.22 2.88 14.01
N VAL A 176 10.22 2.29 13.36
CA VAL A 176 10.04 1.61 12.05
C VAL A 176 9.01 0.50 12.13
N ILE A 177 9.15 -0.44 13.09
CA ILE A 177 8.26 -1.61 13.17
C ILE A 177 6.83 -1.19 13.52
N SER A 178 6.65 -0.24 14.46
CA SER A 178 5.31 0.21 14.84
C SER A 178 4.65 0.96 13.69
N THR A 179 5.42 1.74 12.94
CA THR A 179 4.90 2.54 11.82
C THR A 179 4.40 1.63 10.71
N VAL A 180 5.16 0.58 10.36
CA VAL A 180 4.77 -0.38 9.32
C VAL A 180 3.52 -1.17 9.69
N LEU A 181 3.44 -1.65 10.94
CA LEU A 181 2.24 -2.36 11.40
C LEU A 181 1.02 -1.44 11.48
N ALA A 182 1.20 -0.19 11.92
CA ALA A 182 0.11 0.78 12.02
C ALA A 182 -0.34 1.26 10.63
N TYR A 183 0.60 1.41 9.69
CA TYR A 183 0.32 1.73 8.30
C TYR A 183 -0.52 0.64 7.63
N GLY A 184 -0.16 -0.63 7.80
CA GLY A 184 -0.97 -1.74 7.27
C GLY A 184 -2.40 -1.80 7.82
N VAL A 185 -2.60 -1.44 9.10
CA VAL A 185 -3.94 -1.29 9.69
C VAL A 185 -4.66 -0.07 9.11
N GLY A 186 -4.00 1.08 9.04
CA GLY A 186 -4.62 2.30 8.51
C GLY A 186 -4.98 2.22 7.02
N LEU A 187 -4.15 1.56 6.21
CA LEU A 187 -4.46 1.30 4.80
C LEU A 187 -5.65 0.35 4.66
N SER A 188 -5.77 -0.64 5.55
CA SER A 188 -6.96 -1.50 5.62
C SER A 188 -8.23 -0.71 5.97
N GLN A 189 -8.15 0.24 6.90
CA GLN A 189 -9.29 1.10 7.26
C GLN A 189 -9.67 2.04 6.11
N ALA A 190 -8.68 2.69 5.49
CA ALA A 190 -8.88 3.59 4.36
C ALA A 190 -9.52 2.86 3.17
N PHE A 191 -9.03 1.67 2.82
CA PHE A 191 -9.55 0.89 1.72
C PHE A 191 -10.97 0.39 2.02
N LEU A 192 -11.25 -0.07 3.24
CA LEU A 192 -12.61 -0.46 3.63
C LEU A 192 -13.57 0.73 3.50
N GLN A 193 -13.21 1.90 4.03
CA GLN A 193 -14.05 3.10 3.93
C GLN A 193 -14.25 3.56 2.49
N TYR A 194 -13.21 3.50 1.65
CA TYR A 194 -13.31 3.83 0.24
C TYR A 194 -14.19 2.83 -0.53
N SER A 195 -14.00 1.54 -0.30
CA SER A 195 -14.80 0.51 -0.94
C SER A 195 -16.28 0.61 -0.54
N LEU A 196 -16.57 0.97 0.71
CA LEU A 196 -17.93 1.23 1.16
C LEU A 196 -18.53 2.45 0.44
N GLN A 197 -17.76 3.50 0.12
CA GLN A 197 -18.30 4.65 -0.63
C GLN A 197 -18.82 4.29 -2.02
N GLU A 198 -18.38 3.17 -2.59
CA GLU A 198 -18.87 2.68 -3.89
C GLU A 198 -20.15 1.87 -3.80
N GLU A 199 -20.34 1.16 -2.70
CA GLU A 199 -21.50 0.31 -2.49
C GLU A 199 -22.73 1.14 -2.14
N ILE A 200 -23.76 0.99 -3.00
CA ILE A 200 -25.06 1.66 -2.84
C ILE A 200 -25.85 0.99 -1.71
N PHE A 201 -25.94 -0.34 -1.76
CA PHE A 201 -26.60 -1.18 -0.77
C PHE A 201 -25.53 -1.89 0.06
N ASP A 202 -25.74 -1.95 1.37
CA ASP A 202 -24.83 -2.68 2.26
C ASP A 202 -25.25 -4.15 2.39
N ALA A 203 -26.55 -4.43 2.24
CA ALA A 203 -27.08 -5.79 2.23
C ALA A 203 -28.28 -5.93 1.30
N LYS A 204 -28.45 -7.16 0.82
CA LYS A 204 -29.59 -7.62 0.04
C LYS A 204 -30.36 -8.65 0.86
N LEU A 205 -31.64 -8.41 1.11
CA LEU A 205 -32.49 -9.34 1.84
C LEU A 205 -33.44 -10.03 0.88
N ASP A 206 -33.26 -11.34 0.75
CA ASP A 206 -33.98 -12.23 -0.14
C ASP A 206 -34.92 -13.16 0.65
N PHE A 207 -35.82 -13.87 -0.03
CA PHE A 207 -36.59 -14.94 0.60
C PHE A 207 -35.69 -16.15 0.89
N ALA A 208 -35.86 -16.78 2.06
CA ALA A 208 -35.03 -17.93 2.47
C ALA A 208 -35.14 -19.17 1.56
N GLU A 209 -36.32 -19.42 0.97
CA GLU A 209 -36.57 -20.59 0.10
C GLU A 209 -36.88 -20.17 -1.33
N ASP A 210 -36.52 -21.00 -2.32
CA ASP A 210 -36.88 -20.80 -3.73
C ASP A 210 -38.40 -20.81 -3.98
N SER A 211 -38.83 -20.25 -5.11
CA SER A 211 -40.25 -20.25 -5.52
C SER A 211 -40.76 -21.68 -5.81
N GLY A 212 -41.80 -22.14 -5.11
CA GLY A 212 -42.36 -23.49 -5.32
C GLY A 212 -43.73 -23.73 -4.65
N VAL A 213 -44.35 -24.89 -4.94
CA VAL A 213 -45.71 -25.25 -4.45
C VAL A 213 -45.76 -25.47 -2.93
N ASP A 214 -44.62 -25.79 -2.31
CA ASP A 214 -44.47 -26.08 -0.88
C ASP A 214 -43.57 -25.04 -0.15
N SER A 215 -43.39 -23.82 -0.70
CA SER A 215 -42.52 -22.80 -0.09
C SER A 215 -43.19 -22.13 1.12
N ASP A 216 -42.72 -22.44 2.33
CA ASP A 216 -43.21 -21.84 3.57
C ASP A 216 -42.50 -20.49 3.82
N GLY A 217 -43.25 -19.49 4.31
CA GLY A 217 -42.67 -18.19 4.68
C GLY A 217 -42.38 -17.22 3.53
N ARG A 218 -43.00 -17.39 2.35
CA ARG A 218 -42.98 -16.41 1.24
C ARG A 218 -44.28 -15.58 1.16
N THR A 219 -44.21 -14.42 0.51
CA THR A 219 -45.38 -13.58 0.17
C THR A 219 -45.33 -13.14 -1.29
N ASN A 220 -46.50 -13.02 -1.92
CA ASN A 220 -46.66 -12.41 -3.24
C ASN A 220 -47.23 -10.97 -3.18
N ASP A 221 -47.54 -10.49 -1.98
CA ASP A 221 -47.95 -9.12 -1.72
C ASP A 221 -46.70 -8.26 -1.49
N SER A 222 -46.40 -7.38 -2.45
CA SER A 222 -45.25 -6.48 -2.40
C SER A 222 -45.35 -5.45 -1.29
N LEU A 223 -46.57 -5.01 -0.91
CA LEU A 223 -46.76 -4.05 0.18
C LEU A 223 -46.49 -4.71 1.54
N LEU A 224 -46.85 -5.99 1.69
CA LEU A 224 -46.50 -6.75 2.90
C LEU A 224 -44.99 -6.94 3.01
N TRP A 225 -44.31 -7.22 1.89
CA TRP A 225 -42.86 -7.35 1.85
C TRP A 225 -42.15 -6.02 2.17
N GLU A 226 -42.59 -4.91 1.57
CA GLU A 226 -42.05 -3.58 1.85
C GLU A 226 -42.32 -3.12 3.30
N SER A 227 -43.43 -3.53 3.91
CA SER A 227 -43.72 -3.19 5.32
C SER A 227 -42.69 -3.75 6.32
N MET A 228 -41.89 -4.74 5.92
CA MET A 228 -40.77 -5.21 6.74
C MET A 228 -39.68 -4.15 6.91
N CYS A 229 -39.56 -3.19 5.98
CA CYS A 229 -38.64 -2.08 6.13
C CYS A 229 -38.90 -1.27 7.41
N ASP A 230 -40.15 -1.12 7.85
CA ASP A 230 -40.48 -0.44 9.11
C ASP A 230 -39.90 -1.18 10.33
N GLU A 231 -39.85 -2.52 10.27
CA GLU A 231 -39.26 -3.35 11.34
C GLU A 231 -37.72 -3.26 11.33
N PHE A 232 -37.08 -3.21 10.15
CA PHE A 232 -35.63 -3.07 10.00
C PHE A 232 -35.12 -1.68 10.36
N ILE A 233 -35.77 -0.60 9.89
CA ILE A 233 -35.40 0.79 10.22
C ILE A 233 -35.64 1.10 11.71
N ALA A 234 -36.47 0.31 12.40
CA ALA A 234 -36.63 0.41 13.86
C ALA A 234 -35.44 -0.16 14.64
N MET A 235 -34.56 -0.94 14.01
CA MET A 235 -33.32 -1.44 14.60
C MET A 235 -32.24 -0.35 14.51
N GLU A 236 -31.31 -0.30 15.47
CA GLU A 236 -30.27 0.75 15.49
C GLU A 236 -29.16 0.50 14.45
N GLU A 237 -29.11 -0.72 13.90
CA GLU A 237 -28.11 -1.21 12.95
C GLU A 237 -28.40 -0.76 11.51
N PHE A 238 -29.64 -0.44 11.17
CA PHE A 238 -30.05 -0.03 9.82
C PHE A 238 -30.40 1.46 9.78
N SER A 239 -29.96 2.12 8.70
CA SER A 239 -30.26 3.54 8.45
C SER A 239 -31.46 3.72 7.53
N ASP A 240 -31.64 2.82 6.56
CA ASP A 240 -32.65 2.93 5.53
C ASP A 240 -32.95 1.55 4.89
N CYS A 241 -34.12 1.43 4.26
CA CYS A 241 -34.58 0.21 3.62
C CYS A 241 -35.56 0.54 2.50
N GLY A 242 -35.45 -0.14 1.36
CA GLY A 242 -36.44 -0.04 0.31
C GLY A 242 -36.59 -1.30 -0.53
N LEU A 243 -37.78 -1.45 -1.12
CA LEU A 243 -38.09 -2.52 -2.05
C LEU A 243 -37.41 -2.29 -3.40
N VAL A 244 -36.78 -3.34 -3.93
CA VAL A 244 -36.18 -3.32 -5.27
C VAL A 244 -36.66 -4.54 -6.06
N TYR A 245 -37.13 -4.30 -7.28
CA TYR A 245 -37.26 -5.37 -8.27
C TYR A 245 -36.03 -5.38 -9.17
N GLY A 246 -35.32 -6.49 -9.21
CA GLY A 246 -34.07 -6.62 -9.95
C GLY A 246 -33.64 -8.07 -10.04
N ARG A 247 -32.41 -8.38 -9.60
CA ARG A 247 -31.88 -9.74 -9.64
C ARG A 247 -32.63 -10.69 -8.70
N GLN A 248 -32.86 -11.91 -9.18
CA GLN A 248 -33.46 -13.00 -8.39
C GLN A 248 -32.71 -13.24 -7.07
N GLY A 249 -33.39 -13.88 -6.11
CA GLY A 249 -32.85 -14.19 -4.80
C GLY A 249 -31.57 -15.03 -4.88
N VAL A 250 -30.58 -14.67 -4.05
CA VAL A 250 -29.29 -15.36 -3.98
C VAL A 250 -29.25 -16.13 -2.66
N ARG A 251 -28.98 -17.44 -2.71
CA ARG A 251 -29.03 -18.35 -1.55
C ARG A 251 -27.77 -19.20 -1.51
N VAL A 252 -26.62 -18.56 -1.32
CA VAL A 252 -25.32 -19.25 -1.35
C VAL A 252 -24.49 -18.92 -0.13
N ASP A 253 -23.73 -19.91 0.35
CA ASP A 253 -22.81 -19.76 1.49
C ASP A 253 -21.53 -18.99 1.12
N GLY A 254 -21.30 -18.68 -0.17
CA GLY A 254 -20.14 -17.92 -0.61
C GLY A 254 -20.12 -17.54 -2.10
N PHE A 255 -19.22 -16.60 -2.44
CA PHE A 255 -19.11 -16.00 -3.77
C PHE A 255 -18.67 -16.97 -4.90
N PHE A 256 -17.98 -18.05 -4.56
CA PHE A 256 -17.46 -19.03 -5.54
C PHE A 256 -18.34 -20.29 -5.67
N ASP A 257 -19.58 -20.23 -5.19
CA ASP A 257 -20.52 -21.32 -5.40
C ASP A 257 -20.99 -21.38 -6.86
N GLU A 258 -21.12 -22.57 -7.42
CA GLU A 258 -21.65 -22.76 -8.78
C GLU A 258 -23.11 -22.30 -8.86
N ASP A 259 -23.83 -22.29 -7.73
CA ASP A 259 -25.22 -21.81 -7.68
C ASP A 259 -25.32 -20.27 -7.70
N PHE A 260 -24.21 -19.53 -7.52
CA PHE A 260 -24.21 -18.05 -7.55
C PHE A 260 -24.49 -17.48 -8.94
N ILE A 261 -24.25 -18.23 -10.02
CA ILE A 261 -24.48 -17.78 -11.41
C ILE A 261 -25.91 -18.04 -11.89
N ILE A 262 -26.70 -18.83 -11.15
CA ILE A 262 -28.07 -19.19 -11.53
C ILE A 262 -29.02 -17.97 -11.46
N PRO A 263 -29.07 -17.18 -10.37
CA PRO A 263 -30.02 -16.07 -10.24
C PRO A 263 -29.75 -14.97 -11.27
N GLN A 264 -30.74 -14.67 -12.10
CA GLN A 264 -30.60 -13.72 -13.22
C GLN A 264 -31.22 -12.34 -12.91
N PRO A 265 -30.68 -11.26 -13.50
CA PRO A 265 -31.26 -9.92 -13.42
C PRO A 265 -32.47 -9.71 -14.34
N LEU A 266 -33.12 -8.55 -14.17
CA LEU A 266 -34.00 -7.98 -15.19
C LEU A 266 -33.12 -7.26 -16.22
N ASN A 267 -33.37 -7.48 -17.51
CA ASN A 267 -32.58 -6.90 -18.60
C ASN A 267 -33.44 -6.04 -19.53
N VAL A 268 -32.92 -4.90 -19.97
CA VAL A 268 -33.58 -4.06 -20.97
C VAL A 268 -33.32 -4.64 -22.36
N ILE A 269 -34.35 -4.71 -23.20
CA ILE A 269 -34.22 -5.16 -24.60
C ILE A 269 -34.39 -3.99 -25.56
N ALA A 270 -35.34 -3.10 -25.28
CA ALA A 270 -35.71 -2.03 -26.20
C ALA A 270 -36.41 -0.87 -25.48
N ALA A 271 -36.20 0.33 -25.97
CA ALA A 271 -36.97 1.52 -25.60
C ALA A 271 -37.45 2.24 -26.86
N GLU A 272 -38.59 2.94 -26.76
CA GLU A 272 -39.14 3.77 -27.83
C GLU A 272 -39.64 5.08 -27.22
N GLY A 273 -39.39 6.21 -27.88
CA GLY A 273 -39.78 7.53 -27.39
C GLY A 273 -39.95 8.57 -28.51
N PRO A 274 -40.70 9.65 -28.27
CA PRO A 274 -40.78 10.79 -29.19
C PRO A 274 -39.51 11.66 -29.20
N THR A 275 -38.68 11.50 -28.17
CA THR A 275 -37.41 12.21 -27.93
C THR A 275 -36.30 11.17 -27.80
N GLY A 276 -35.14 11.45 -28.40
CA GLY A 276 -34.00 10.53 -28.47
C GLY A 276 -34.05 9.52 -29.62
N ASP A 277 -32.89 9.08 -30.08
CA ASP A 277 -32.71 8.01 -31.06
C ASP A 277 -32.46 6.65 -30.36
N TRP A 278 -33.53 6.09 -29.80
CA TRP A 278 -33.48 4.79 -29.12
C TRP A 278 -33.11 3.61 -30.02
N SER A 279 -33.12 3.79 -31.34
CA SER A 279 -32.69 2.76 -32.30
C SER A 279 -31.16 2.62 -32.39
N ASN A 280 -30.44 3.64 -31.94
CA ASN A 280 -28.98 3.68 -31.88
C ASN A 280 -28.40 3.12 -30.57
N VAL A 281 -29.24 2.89 -29.56
CA VAL A 281 -28.81 2.38 -28.24
C VAL A 281 -28.60 0.87 -28.31
N SER A 282 -27.38 0.42 -27.98
CA SER A 282 -27.11 -0.99 -27.71
C SER A 282 -27.43 -1.33 -26.25
N TRP A 283 -28.19 -2.41 -26.05
CA TRP A 283 -28.48 -2.94 -24.72
C TRP A 283 -27.54 -4.09 -24.33
N ASP A 284 -26.63 -4.48 -25.21
CA ASP A 284 -25.53 -5.38 -24.88
C ASP A 284 -24.54 -4.64 -23.98
N TYR A 285 -24.03 -5.33 -22.95
CA TYR A 285 -23.04 -4.83 -22.01
C TYR A 285 -21.93 -5.86 -21.76
N PRO A 286 -21.07 -6.11 -22.77
CA PRO A 286 -20.01 -7.11 -22.70
C PRO A 286 -19.00 -6.84 -21.58
N GLU A 287 -18.79 -5.58 -21.18
CA GLU A 287 -17.90 -5.15 -20.11
C GLU A 287 -18.26 -5.83 -18.77
N ALA A 288 -19.55 -6.09 -18.52
CA ALA A 288 -19.99 -6.82 -17.33
C ALA A 288 -19.50 -8.28 -17.30
N LEU A 289 -19.32 -8.91 -18.46
CA LEU A 289 -18.77 -10.27 -18.58
C LEU A 289 -17.24 -10.28 -18.57
N GLU A 290 -16.61 -9.22 -19.04
CA GLU A 290 -15.15 -9.09 -19.03
C GLU A 290 -14.60 -8.82 -17.62
N LEU A 291 -15.33 -8.03 -16.82
CA LEU A 291 -14.92 -7.59 -15.49
C LEU A 291 -15.60 -8.36 -14.35
N GLY A 292 -16.63 -9.16 -14.63
CA GLY A 292 -17.44 -9.86 -13.64
C GLY A 292 -17.56 -11.37 -13.90
N PRO A 293 -18.14 -12.14 -12.95
CA PRO A 293 -18.52 -13.52 -13.20
C PRO A 293 -19.50 -13.61 -14.39
N PRO A 294 -19.53 -14.73 -15.14
CA PRO A 294 -20.31 -14.87 -16.37
C PRO A 294 -21.81 -15.04 -16.10
N ILE A 295 -22.43 -14.03 -15.49
CA ILE A 295 -23.83 -14.02 -15.06
C ILE A 295 -24.72 -13.44 -16.15
N ASN A 296 -24.36 -12.25 -16.64
CA ASN A 296 -25.19 -11.46 -17.54
C ASN A 296 -24.34 -10.54 -18.41
N GLY A 297 -24.63 -10.50 -19.71
CA GLY A 297 -23.98 -9.63 -20.69
C GLY A 297 -24.87 -8.53 -21.25
N ASP A 298 -26.03 -8.30 -20.64
CA ASP A 298 -27.02 -7.31 -21.08
C ASP A 298 -27.15 -6.17 -20.07
N ARG A 299 -27.69 -5.01 -20.48
CA ARG A 299 -27.97 -3.89 -19.56
C ARG A 299 -29.09 -4.24 -18.60
N THR A 300 -28.78 -4.22 -17.31
CA THR A 300 -29.74 -4.53 -16.25
C THR A 300 -30.68 -3.35 -15.95
N ILE A 301 -31.88 -3.65 -15.44
CA ILE A 301 -32.85 -2.66 -14.96
C ILE A 301 -33.27 -2.96 -13.53
N ARG A 302 -33.49 -1.91 -12.73
CA ARG A 302 -34.01 -2.00 -11.36
C ARG A 302 -35.22 -1.09 -11.22
N PHE A 303 -36.27 -1.62 -10.59
CA PHE A 303 -37.41 -0.81 -10.15
C PHE A 303 -37.34 -0.56 -8.66
N TYR A 304 -37.35 0.71 -8.27
CA TYR A 304 -37.19 1.15 -6.89
C TYR A 304 -38.52 1.58 -6.29
N GLY A 305 -38.85 0.96 -5.14
CA GLY A 305 -39.97 1.28 -4.27
C GLY A 305 -39.75 2.58 -3.49
N GLU A 306 -40.59 2.83 -2.49
CA GLU A 306 -40.67 4.16 -1.88
C GLU A 306 -39.39 4.53 -1.10
N GLY A 307 -38.85 3.60 -0.30
CA GLY A 307 -37.70 3.86 0.59
C GLY A 307 -36.31 4.02 -0.07
N ILE A 308 -36.21 4.05 -1.40
CA ILE A 308 -34.92 4.24 -2.11
C ILE A 308 -34.70 5.69 -2.54
N TRP A 309 -35.78 6.45 -2.75
CA TRP A 309 -35.70 7.76 -3.41
C TRP A 309 -35.30 8.89 -2.45
N ASP A 310 -35.47 8.69 -1.14
CA ASP A 310 -35.08 9.62 -0.08
C ASP A 310 -34.13 8.95 0.92
N GLY A 311 -33.86 9.63 2.04
CA GLY A 311 -33.00 9.10 3.10
C GLY A 311 -31.54 8.90 2.69
N GLU A 312 -30.91 7.92 3.35
CA GLU A 312 -29.50 7.56 3.13
C GLU A 312 -29.32 6.88 1.78
N LEU A 313 -30.28 6.02 1.37
CA LEU A 313 -30.20 5.34 0.08
C LEU A 313 -30.33 6.32 -1.09
N GLY A 314 -31.20 7.34 -0.98
CA GLY A 314 -31.29 8.41 -1.97
C GLY A 314 -30.00 9.23 -2.08
N GLU A 315 -29.36 9.54 -0.94
CA GLU A 315 -28.07 10.25 -0.92
C GLU A 315 -26.97 9.42 -1.62
N ARG A 316 -26.86 8.12 -1.34
CA ARG A 316 -25.87 7.22 -1.97
C ARG A 316 -26.06 6.98 -3.47
N HIS A 317 -27.30 7.08 -3.96
CA HIS A 317 -27.57 7.03 -5.39
C HIS A 317 -27.17 8.35 -6.09
N SER A 318 -27.23 9.46 -5.37
CA SER A 318 -26.93 10.80 -5.93
C SER A 318 -25.49 11.27 -5.72
N THR A 319 -24.77 10.70 -4.76
CA THR A 319 -23.42 11.13 -4.34
C THR A 319 -22.48 9.94 -4.10
N ARG A 320 -21.18 10.19 -4.28
CA ARG A 320 -20.06 9.29 -3.98
C ARG A 320 -19.09 10.05 -3.08
N GLY A 321 -19.18 9.84 -1.77
CA GLY A 321 -18.38 10.61 -0.82
C GLY A 321 -18.76 12.10 -0.84
N GLN A 322 -17.87 12.96 -1.36
CA GLN A 322 -18.13 14.40 -1.53
C GLN A 322 -18.51 14.81 -2.95
N ASP A 323 -18.40 13.88 -3.91
CA ASP A 323 -18.64 14.13 -5.32
C ASP A 323 -20.06 13.68 -5.72
N SER A 324 -20.68 14.32 -6.72
CA SER A 324 -21.99 13.89 -7.21
C SER A 324 -21.85 12.75 -8.22
N ARG A 325 -22.70 11.74 -8.12
CA ARG A 325 -22.86 10.69 -9.13
C ARG A 325 -23.75 11.13 -10.28
N ILE A 326 -24.60 12.14 -10.06
CA ILE A 326 -25.51 12.66 -11.06
C ILE A 326 -24.77 13.67 -11.94
N VAL A 327 -24.66 13.35 -13.23
CA VAL A 327 -24.05 14.23 -14.24
C VAL A 327 -25.09 15.25 -14.72
N TYR A 328 -26.32 14.79 -14.98
CA TYR A 328 -27.42 15.65 -15.40
C TYR A 328 -28.66 15.49 -14.54
N GLY A 329 -29.36 16.59 -14.35
CA GLY A 329 -30.64 16.61 -13.67
C GLY A 329 -30.45 16.56 -12.17
N SER A 330 -31.44 16.03 -11.47
CA SER A 330 -31.36 15.86 -10.03
C SER A 330 -32.03 14.56 -9.66
N TRP A 331 -31.41 13.82 -8.74
CA TRP A 331 -32.08 12.70 -8.10
C TRP A 331 -33.43 13.19 -7.54
N PRO A 332 -34.55 12.47 -7.80
CA PRO A 332 -35.86 12.88 -7.31
C PRO A 332 -35.86 13.14 -5.80
N ALA A 333 -36.51 14.21 -5.37
CA ALA A 333 -36.44 14.64 -3.96
C ALA A 333 -37.21 13.75 -2.99
N SER A 334 -38.08 12.87 -3.50
CA SER A 334 -38.89 11.92 -2.71
C SER A 334 -39.51 10.86 -3.61
N ALA A 335 -39.94 9.75 -3.02
CA ALA A 335 -40.71 8.71 -3.72
C ALA A 335 -41.97 9.26 -4.41
N ALA A 336 -42.67 10.19 -3.77
CA ALA A 336 -43.88 10.80 -4.33
C ALA A 336 -43.59 11.62 -5.60
N ASP A 337 -42.43 12.28 -5.65
CA ASP A 337 -41.98 13.04 -6.83
C ASP A 337 -41.54 12.07 -7.95
N ALA A 338 -40.78 11.03 -7.59
CA ALA A 338 -40.37 9.97 -8.51
C ALA A 338 -41.59 9.30 -9.17
N ALA A 339 -42.61 8.97 -8.38
CA ALA A 339 -43.85 8.35 -8.82
C ALA A 339 -44.73 9.29 -9.66
N ALA A 340 -44.86 10.56 -9.25
CA ALA A 340 -45.66 11.55 -9.98
C ALA A 340 -45.10 11.83 -11.37
N ASN A 341 -43.78 11.91 -11.50
CA ASN A 341 -43.09 12.19 -12.76
C ASN A 341 -42.77 10.91 -13.56
N ARG A 342 -43.04 9.71 -13.01
CA ARG A 342 -42.69 8.41 -13.59
C ARG A 342 -41.22 8.38 -13.99
N SER A 343 -40.38 8.69 -13.01
CA SER A 343 -38.97 9.00 -13.19
C SER A 343 -38.16 7.77 -13.61
N ILE A 344 -37.30 7.98 -14.60
CA ILE A 344 -36.22 7.06 -14.99
C ILE A 344 -34.88 7.80 -14.86
N VAL A 345 -33.90 7.12 -14.28
CA VAL A 345 -32.52 7.58 -14.17
C VAL A 345 -31.65 6.67 -15.04
N LEU A 346 -30.93 7.28 -15.98
CA LEU A 346 -30.19 6.57 -17.03
C LEU A 346 -28.68 6.58 -16.77
N PRO A 347 -27.96 5.50 -17.12
CA PRO A 347 -26.52 5.53 -17.23
C PRO A 347 -26.05 6.52 -18.30
N SER A 348 -24.88 7.14 -18.12
CA SER A 348 -24.32 8.14 -19.04
C SER A 348 -24.16 7.64 -20.48
N GLU A 349 -23.68 6.41 -20.70
CA GLU A 349 -23.49 5.87 -22.06
C GLU A 349 -24.84 5.64 -22.77
N VAL A 350 -25.86 5.19 -22.04
CA VAL A 350 -27.21 4.97 -22.57
C VAL A 350 -27.87 6.32 -22.90
N ALA A 351 -27.78 7.29 -22.00
CA ALA A 351 -28.38 8.61 -22.20
C ALA A 351 -27.76 9.32 -23.41
N SER A 352 -26.44 9.23 -23.57
CA SER A 352 -25.77 9.88 -24.69
C SER A 352 -25.97 9.16 -26.02
N SER A 353 -25.88 7.82 -26.06
CA SER A 353 -26.18 7.08 -27.31
C SER A 353 -27.60 7.31 -27.80
N ALA A 354 -28.55 7.52 -26.88
CA ALA A 354 -29.92 7.91 -27.18
C ALA A 354 -30.08 9.41 -27.51
N GLY A 355 -29.11 10.27 -27.18
CA GLY A 355 -29.19 11.72 -27.36
C GLY A 355 -30.34 12.37 -26.57
N VAL A 356 -30.57 11.93 -25.32
CA VAL A 356 -31.69 12.40 -24.47
C VAL A 356 -31.24 13.33 -23.35
N ALA A 357 -32.04 14.37 -23.10
CA ALA A 357 -31.83 15.32 -22.02
C ALA A 357 -32.79 15.09 -20.84
N VAL A 358 -32.52 15.78 -19.73
CA VAL A 358 -33.40 15.77 -18.55
C VAL A 358 -34.76 16.37 -18.91
N ASN A 359 -35.83 15.70 -18.47
CA ASN A 359 -37.25 15.93 -18.79
C ASN A 359 -37.72 15.41 -20.15
N ASP A 360 -36.88 14.73 -20.92
CA ASP A 360 -37.33 14.01 -22.11
C ASP A 360 -38.17 12.79 -21.74
N THR A 361 -39.01 12.34 -22.68
CA THR A 361 -40.02 11.31 -22.43
C THR A 361 -39.77 10.04 -23.23
N ILE A 362 -40.01 8.89 -22.61
CA ILE A 362 -39.95 7.56 -23.24
C ILE A 362 -41.37 7.01 -23.30
N SER A 363 -41.83 6.64 -24.49
CA SER A 363 -43.18 6.10 -24.71
C SER A 363 -43.34 4.73 -24.10
N SER A 364 -42.38 3.84 -24.36
CA SER A 364 -42.37 2.47 -23.86
C SER A 364 -40.96 1.94 -23.66
N LEU A 365 -40.75 1.16 -22.61
CA LEU A 365 -39.52 0.43 -22.33
C LEU A 365 -39.86 -1.04 -22.08
N THR A 366 -39.22 -1.94 -22.81
CA THR A 366 -39.42 -3.39 -22.73
C THR A 366 -38.20 -4.05 -22.10
N PHE A 367 -38.45 -4.89 -21.11
CA PHE A 367 -37.44 -5.63 -20.36
C PHE A 367 -37.83 -7.11 -20.22
N THR A 368 -36.88 -7.98 -19.91
CA THR A 368 -37.10 -9.40 -19.62
C THR A 368 -36.98 -9.71 -18.15
N TYR A 369 -37.74 -10.71 -17.72
CA TYR A 369 -37.56 -11.41 -16.45
C TYR A 369 -37.43 -12.92 -16.73
N VAL A 370 -36.86 -13.66 -15.79
CA VAL A 370 -36.62 -15.10 -15.92
C VAL A 370 -37.64 -15.86 -15.09
N THR A 371 -38.23 -16.91 -15.67
CA THR A 371 -39.20 -17.77 -14.96
C THR A 371 -38.64 -19.11 -14.54
N ASP A 372 -37.71 -19.67 -15.32
CA ASP A 372 -37.16 -21.00 -15.09
C ASP A 372 -35.78 -21.16 -15.76
N TYR A 373 -35.00 -22.13 -15.31
CA TYR A 373 -33.64 -22.43 -15.82
C TYR A 373 -33.37 -23.94 -15.97
N LEU A 374 -32.53 -24.29 -16.93
CA LEU A 374 -32.04 -25.66 -17.15
C LEU A 374 -30.51 -25.68 -17.17
N GLY A 375 -29.91 -26.50 -16.32
CA GLY A 375 -28.46 -26.73 -16.33
C GLY A 375 -28.01 -27.57 -17.53
N TYR A 376 -26.72 -27.49 -17.86
CA TYR A 376 -26.09 -28.09 -19.04
C TYR A 376 -26.50 -29.54 -19.37
N GLN A 377 -26.70 -30.39 -18.35
CA GLN A 377 -27.07 -31.80 -18.55
C GLN A 377 -28.50 -31.99 -19.08
N ASN A 378 -29.41 -31.05 -18.80
CA ASN A 378 -30.83 -31.14 -19.10
C ASN A 378 -31.25 -30.25 -20.28
N ILE A 379 -30.33 -29.47 -20.87
CA ILE A 379 -30.61 -28.58 -22.01
C ILE A 379 -31.20 -29.33 -23.20
N ALA A 380 -30.79 -30.59 -23.41
CA ALA A 380 -31.31 -31.41 -24.50
C ALA A 380 -32.81 -31.76 -24.36
N ASP A 381 -33.36 -31.64 -23.15
CA ASP A 381 -34.76 -31.95 -22.86
C ASP A 381 -35.68 -30.74 -23.14
N GLY A 382 -35.15 -29.51 -23.16
CA GLY A 382 -35.91 -28.26 -23.35
C GLY A 382 -36.88 -27.95 -22.21
N PHE A 383 -37.48 -26.75 -22.18
CA PHE A 383 -38.51 -26.45 -21.17
C PHE A 383 -39.85 -27.10 -21.55
N GLU A 384 -40.55 -27.70 -20.58
CA GLU A 384 -41.88 -28.27 -20.84
C GLU A 384 -42.95 -27.20 -21.12
N ASP A 385 -42.83 -26.00 -20.51
CA ASP A 385 -43.80 -24.89 -20.63
C ASP A 385 -43.11 -23.51 -20.46
N CYS A 386 -42.23 -23.14 -21.39
CA CYS A 386 -41.66 -21.77 -21.41
C CYS A 386 -42.64 -20.79 -22.07
N GLN A 387 -43.07 -19.76 -21.33
CA GLN A 387 -43.99 -18.73 -21.84
C GLN A 387 -43.31 -17.69 -22.75
N GLY A 388 -41.97 -17.66 -22.76
CA GLY A 388 -41.17 -16.67 -23.46
C GLY A 388 -40.17 -17.29 -24.43
N GLU A 389 -38.99 -16.69 -24.53
CA GLU A 389 -37.89 -17.14 -25.38
C GLU A 389 -36.86 -17.94 -24.57
N GLU A 390 -36.36 -19.02 -25.16
CA GLU A 390 -35.30 -19.84 -24.57
C GLU A 390 -33.94 -19.24 -24.94
N ASP A 391 -33.21 -18.76 -23.94
CA ASP A 391 -31.91 -18.11 -24.12
C ASP A 391 -30.80 -18.96 -23.50
N PHE A 392 -29.77 -19.29 -24.29
CA PHE A 392 -28.66 -20.12 -23.84
C PHE A 392 -27.39 -19.28 -23.67
N ILE A 393 -26.94 -19.17 -22.42
CA ILE A 393 -25.72 -18.45 -22.09
C ILE A 393 -24.56 -19.44 -22.09
N ALA A 394 -23.77 -19.44 -23.17
CA ALA A 394 -22.69 -20.40 -23.37
C ALA A 394 -21.59 -20.32 -22.30
N GLN A 395 -21.38 -19.15 -21.69
CA GLN A 395 -20.35 -18.95 -20.65
C GLN A 395 -20.77 -19.51 -19.28
N SER A 396 -22.06 -19.45 -18.92
CA SER A 396 -22.59 -20.00 -17.67
C SER A 396 -22.96 -21.48 -17.80
N GLY A 397 -23.30 -21.94 -19.01
CA GLY A 397 -23.71 -23.32 -19.27
C GLY A 397 -25.17 -23.60 -18.91
N TYR A 398 -25.98 -22.56 -18.70
CA TYR A 398 -27.41 -22.64 -18.40
C TYR A 398 -28.27 -22.10 -19.54
N MET A 399 -29.46 -22.66 -19.68
CA MET A 399 -30.52 -22.16 -20.55
C MET A 399 -31.64 -21.58 -19.69
N TYR A 400 -32.14 -20.40 -20.05
CA TYR A 400 -33.14 -19.66 -19.29
C TYR A 400 -34.41 -19.42 -20.11
N CYS A 401 -35.57 -19.45 -19.47
CA CYS A 401 -36.82 -19.00 -20.07
C CYS A 401 -37.04 -17.51 -19.75
N ARG A 402 -36.88 -16.63 -20.75
CA ARG A 402 -36.99 -15.16 -20.61
C ARG A 402 -38.32 -14.67 -21.16
N VAL A 403 -39.08 -13.91 -20.37
CA VAL A 403 -40.39 -13.38 -20.75
C VAL A 403 -40.36 -11.85 -20.80
N ASN A 404 -40.91 -11.27 -21.86
CA ASN A 404 -40.91 -9.82 -22.08
C ASN A 404 -42.04 -9.13 -21.31
N MET A 405 -41.73 -7.98 -20.72
CA MET A 405 -42.65 -7.09 -20.03
C MET A 405 -42.39 -5.63 -20.43
N THR A 406 -43.44 -4.83 -20.59
CA THR A 406 -43.33 -3.44 -21.07
C THR A 406 -43.96 -2.46 -20.08
N VAL A 407 -43.28 -1.34 -19.86
CA VAL A 407 -43.75 -0.17 -19.10
C VAL A 407 -43.86 1.05 -20.01
N TYR A 408 -44.71 2.01 -19.65
CA TYR A 408 -45.09 3.13 -20.52
C TYR A 408 -44.93 4.49 -19.84
N ASN A 409 -44.78 5.55 -20.65
CA ASN A 409 -44.73 6.95 -20.24
C ASN A 409 -43.71 7.20 -19.12
N LEU A 410 -42.43 7.12 -19.43
CA LEU A 410 -41.34 7.43 -18.50
C LEU A 410 -40.79 8.83 -18.79
N THR A 411 -40.27 9.49 -17.76
CA THR A 411 -39.61 10.80 -17.89
C THR A 411 -38.20 10.73 -17.35
N VAL A 412 -37.20 11.16 -18.13
CA VAL A 412 -35.79 11.17 -17.71
C VAL A 412 -35.60 12.21 -16.61
N ALA A 413 -35.37 11.77 -15.38
CA ALA A 413 -35.21 12.64 -14.23
C ALA A 413 -33.75 13.04 -14.00
N ALA A 414 -32.84 12.10 -14.23
CA ALA A 414 -31.41 12.31 -14.06
C ALA A 414 -30.60 11.34 -14.93
N VAL A 415 -29.34 11.69 -15.16
CA VAL A 415 -28.34 10.82 -15.79
C VAL A 415 -27.16 10.72 -14.82
N TYR A 416 -26.72 9.51 -14.52
CA TYR A 416 -25.64 9.27 -13.57
C TYR A 416 -24.39 8.74 -14.27
N GLN A 417 -23.22 9.07 -13.70
CA GLN A 417 -21.93 8.60 -14.18
C GLN A 417 -21.78 7.12 -13.82
N GLU A 418 -21.52 6.30 -14.82
CA GLU A 418 -21.27 4.87 -14.61
C GLU A 418 -19.99 4.64 -13.81
N GLY A 419 -20.08 3.73 -12.84
CA GLY A 419 -18.94 3.31 -12.04
C GLY A 419 -18.21 2.11 -12.66
N GLY A 420 -17.08 1.72 -12.06
CA GLY A 420 -16.40 0.47 -12.40
C GLY A 420 -17.19 -0.78 -11.99
N ALA A 421 -16.57 -1.96 -12.16
CA ALA A 421 -17.14 -3.21 -11.67
C ALA A 421 -17.25 -3.19 -10.13
N GLY A 422 -18.49 -3.16 -9.62
CA GLY A 422 -18.82 -3.18 -8.19
C GLY A 422 -19.03 -4.58 -7.63
N ASN A 423 -19.88 -4.73 -6.61
CA ASN A 423 -20.27 -6.05 -6.11
C ASN A 423 -21.11 -6.84 -7.14
N PRO A 424 -20.65 -8.02 -7.59
CA PRO A 424 -21.32 -8.85 -8.60
C PRO A 424 -22.65 -9.44 -8.14
N THR A 425 -22.97 -9.40 -6.85
CA THR A 425 -24.28 -9.81 -6.33
C THR A 425 -25.41 -8.96 -6.90
N LEU A 426 -25.19 -7.65 -7.06
CA LEU A 426 -26.20 -6.75 -7.61
C LEU A 426 -26.03 -6.50 -9.12
N LEU A 427 -24.84 -6.78 -9.67
CA LEU A 427 -24.42 -6.40 -11.03
C LEU A 427 -24.31 -4.87 -11.19
N PHE A 428 -23.65 -4.44 -12.25
CA PHE A 428 -23.14 -3.07 -12.37
C PHE A 428 -24.04 -2.20 -13.25
N ASN A 429 -24.05 -0.91 -12.97
CA ASN A 429 -24.61 0.17 -13.80
C ASN A 429 -26.02 -0.11 -14.39
N PRO A 430 -27.06 -0.30 -13.54
CA PRO A 430 -28.42 -0.55 -14.01
C PRO A 430 -29.14 0.72 -14.50
N VAL A 431 -30.12 0.54 -15.36
CA VAL A 431 -31.20 1.52 -15.56
C VAL A 431 -32.09 1.54 -14.32
N MET A 432 -32.32 2.71 -13.72
CA MET A 432 -33.08 2.83 -12.47
C MET A 432 -34.45 3.48 -12.73
N VAL A 433 -35.53 2.85 -12.30
CA VAL A 433 -36.90 3.31 -12.59
C VAL A 433 -37.75 3.27 -11.33
N SER A 434 -38.69 4.21 -11.17
CA SER A 434 -39.67 4.13 -10.07
C SER A 434 -40.61 2.94 -10.26
N ASP A 435 -40.84 2.13 -9.22
CA ASP A 435 -41.76 0.99 -9.25
C ASP A 435 -43.23 1.39 -9.51
N ALA A 436 -43.60 2.65 -9.32
CA ALA A 436 -44.91 3.23 -9.61
C ALA A 436 -45.29 3.11 -11.10
N VAL A 437 -44.33 2.78 -11.96
CA VAL A 437 -44.58 2.50 -13.38
C VAL A 437 -45.17 1.11 -13.63
N LEU A 438 -44.95 0.17 -12.70
CA LEU A 438 -45.45 -1.19 -12.73
C LEU A 438 -46.91 -1.24 -12.26
N ASN A 439 -47.73 -2.06 -12.91
CA ASN A 439 -49.08 -2.35 -12.42
C ASN A 439 -49.08 -3.50 -11.39
N ASP A 440 -50.18 -3.65 -10.64
CA ASP A 440 -50.29 -4.65 -9.56
C ASP A 440 -50.01 -6.08 -10.06
N VAL A 441 -50.44 -6.42 -11.28
CA VAL A 441 -50.22 -7.75 -11.87
C VAL A 441 -48.75 -7.98 -12.17
N GLN A 442 -48.06 -6.98 -12.71
CA GLN A 442 -46.62 -7.03 -12.97
C GLN A 442 -45.83 -7.20 -11.67
N ARG A 443 -46.19 -6.45 -10.62
CA ARG A 443 -45.57 -6.58 -9.29
C ARG A 443 -45.72 -7.99 -8.73
N THR A 444 -46.93 -8.57 -8.79
CA THR A 444 -47.16 -9.95 -8.34
C THR A 444 -46.34 -10.96 -9.14
N ILE A 445 -46.27 -10.83 -10.49
CA ILE A 445 -45.46 -11.72 -11.33
C ILE A 445 -43.98 -11.66 -10.94
N LEU A 446 -43.44 -10.46 -10.70
CA LEU A 446 -42.04 -10.30 -10.31
C LEU A 446 -41.78 -10.88 -8.90
N MET A 447 -42.69 -10.73 -7.95
CA MET A 447 -42.60 -11.36 -6.63
C MET A 447 -42.66 -12.90 -6.71
N ASP A 448 -43.56 -13.44 -7.54
CA ASP A 448 -43.73 -14.89 -7.71
C ASP A 448 -42.48 -15.56 -8.32
N ASN A 449 -41.75 -14.84 -9.19
CA ASN A 449 -40.51 -15.30 -9.83
C ASN A 449 -39.23 -14.81 -9.10
N ASP A 450 -39.37 -14.44 -7.82
CA ASP A 450 -38.24 -14.13 -6.92
C ASP A 450 -37.41 -12.88 -7.28
N HIS A 451 -37.94 -11.97 -8.09
CA HIS A 451 -37.24 -10.75 -8.52
C HIS A 451 -37.35 -9.59 -7.52
N GLY A 452 -38.15 -9.71 -6.45
CA GLY A 452 -38.32 -8.67 -5.43
C GLY A 452 -37.50 -8.94 -4.18
N TYR A 453 -36.60 -8.01 -3.83
CA TYR A 453 -35.75 -8.07 -2.63
C TYR A 453 -35.76 -6.73 -1.89
N LEU A 454 -35.37 -6.72 -0.62
CA LEU A 454 -35.16 -5.46 0.11
C LEU A 454 -33.69 -5.08 0.05
N GLY A 455 -33.42 -3.86 -0.40
CA GLY A 455 -32.11 -3.23 -0.30
C GLY A 455 -32.00 -2.51 1.04
N LEU A 456 -30.98 -2.85 1.82
CA LEU A 456 -30.75 -2.29 3.16
C LEU A 456 -29.49 -1.44 3.17
N SER A 457 -29.53 -0.30 3.86
CA SER A 457 -28.33 0.43 4.26
C SER A 457 -28.08 0.23 5.75
N VAL A 458 -26.87 -0.22 6.06
CA VAL A 458 -26.40 -0.37 7.43
C VAL A 458 -25.93 1.01 7.92
N ASP A 459 -26.17 1.34 9.19
CA ASP A 459 -25.53 2.51 9.79
C ASP A 459 -24.02 2.25 9.90
N ARG A 460 -23.27 2.83 8.97
CA ARG A 460 -21.81 2.69 8.89
C ARG A 460 -21.08 3.27 10.10
N ASN A 461 -21.75 4.05 10.96
CA ASN A 461 -21.17 4.50 12.23
C ASN A 461 -21.12 3.38 13.29
N GLN A 462 -22.00 2.38 13.19
CA GLN A 462 -22.02 1.21 14.06
C GLN A 462 -21.03 0.14 13.59
N LEU A 463 -20.73 0.10 12.29
CA LEU A 463 -19.78 -0.83 11.71
C LEU A 463 -18.37 -0.62 12.34
N PRO A 464 -17.78 -1.65 12.98
CA PRO A 464 -16.45 -1.52 13.57
C PRO A 464 -15.36 -1.23 12.52
N THR A 465 -14.98 0.04 12.37
CA THR A 465 -13.90 0.44 11.45
C THR A 465 -12.50 0.26 12.04
N THR A 466 -12.39 -0.30 13.24
CA THR A 466 -11.09 -0.56 13.89
C THR A 466 -10.28 -1.62 13.16
N SER A 467 -10.95 -2.64 12.61
CA SER A 467 -10.35 -3.81 11.97
C SER A 467 -11.36 -4.48 11.03
N THR A 468 -10.91 -4.97 9.87
CA THR A 468 -11.76 -5.78 8.98
C THR A 468 -12.27 -7.04 9.66
N ALA A 469 -11.51 -7.63 10.58
CA ALA A 469 -11.95 -8.81 11.33
C ALA A 469 -13.07 -8.49 12.32
N ASP A 470 -13.02 -7.32 12.99
CA ASP A 470 -14.07 -6.90 13.92
C ASP A 470 -15.35 -6.57 13.14
N ALA A 471 -15.20 -5.97 11.95
CA ALA A 471 -16.31 -5.73 11.03
C ALA A 471 -16.95 -7.03 10.54
N THR A 472 -16.16 -8.03 10.12
CA THR A 472 -16.69 -9.34 9.71
C THR A 472 -17.42 -10.04 10.86
N GLU A 473 -16.86 -10.08 12.06
CA GLU A 473 -17.52 -10.70 13.21
C GLU A 473 -18.87 -10.01 13.53
N TRP A 474 -18.91 -8.68 13.47
CA TRP A 474 -20.15 -7.92 13.66
C TRP A 474 -21.20 -8.19 12.56
N LEU A 475 -20.77 -8.29 11.29
CA LEU A 475 -21.65 -8.59 10.16
C LEU A 475 -22.18 -10.03 10.22
N ASP A 476 -21.35 -10.99 10.63
CA ASP A 476 -21.75 -12.39 10.82
C ASP A 476 -22.78 -12.50 11.98
N ASP A 477 -22.55 -11.80 13.09
CA ASP A 477 -23.50 -11.75 14.21
C ASP A 477 -24.83 -11.11 13.77
N LEU A 478 -24.78 -10.00 13.02
CA LEU A 478 -25.97 -9.35 12.46
C LEU A 478 -26.75 -10.27 11.51
N LYS A 479 -26.05 -10.97 10.61
CA LYS A 479 -26.65 -11.98 9.71
C LYS A 479 -27.42 -13.03 10.51
N ASN A 480 -26.77 -13.63 11.51
CA ASN A 480 -27.36 -14.68 12.34
C ASN A 480 -28.60 -14.18 13.11
N ASP A 481 -28.56 -12.96 13.63
CA ASP A 481 -29.69 -12.37 14.37
C ASP A 481 -30.88 -12.08 13.44
N ILE A 482 -30.63 -11.65 12.20
CA ILE A 482 -31.68 -11.37 11.21
C ILE A 482 -32.35 -12.68 10.74
N GLU A 483 -31.56 -13.68 10.38
CA GLU A 483 -32.09 -14.95 9.87
C GLU A 483 -32.79 -15.79 10.96
N ALA A 484 -32.44 -15.57 12.23
CA ALA A 484 -33.17 -16.14 13.36
C ALA A 484 -34.51 -15.41 13.64
N GLY A 485 -34.70 -14.21 13.09
CA GLY A 485 -35.88 -13.38 13.24
C GLY A 485 -37.12 -13.99 12.58
N ASN A 486 -38.29 -13.59 13.07
CA ASN A 486 -39.56 -13.87 12.41
C ASN A 486 -40.27 -12.54 12.20
N TYR A 487 -40.36 -12.14 10.94
CA TYR A 487 -40.80 -10.81 10.55
C TYR A 487 -42.25 -10.83 10.11
N THR A 488 -42.96 -9.73 10.44
CA THR A 488 -44.40 -9.56 10.26
C THR A 488 -45.24 -10.59 11.01
N SER A 489 -46.55 -10.38 11.08
CA SER A 489 -47.49 -11.39 11.59
C SER A 489 -47.67 -12.62 10.68
N ALA A 490 -47.05 -12.61 9.49
CA ALA A 490 -47.23 -13.62 8.45
C ALA A 490 -46.18 -14.74 8.47
N GLY A 491 -45.11 -14.64 9.27
CA GLY A 491 -44.13 -15.72 9.38
C GLY A 491 -43.12 -15.78 8.24
N ILE A 492 -42.68 -14.61 7.74
CA ILE A 492 -41.82 -14.54 6.55
C ILE A 492 -40.38 -14.90 6.93
N LEU A 493 -39.77 -15.79 6.15
CA LEU A 493 -38.38 -16.24 6.33
C LEU A 493 -37.49 -15.56 5.31
N VAL A 494 -36.33 -15.09 5.77
CA VAL A 494 -35.42 -14.23 5.00
C VAL A 494 -34.03 -14.83 4.95
N GLU A 495 -33.33 -14.58 3.85
CA GLU A 495 -31.89 -14.80 3.69
C GLU A 495 -31.21 -13.43 3.66
N TYR A 496 -30.21 -13.22 4.50
CA TYR A 496 -29.48 -11.97 4.57
C TYR A 496 -28.14 -12.10 3.82
N ASN A 497 -28.09 -11.51 2.63
CA ASN A 497 -26.89 -11.43 1.81
C ASN A 497 -26.14 -10.14 2.12
N ASP A 498 -25.09 -10.25 2.93
CA ASP A 498 -24.20 -9.14 3.22
C ASP A 498 -23.26 -8.84 2.04
N LEU A 499 -23.33 -7.60 1.54
CA LEU A 499 -22.47 -7.13 0.45
C LEU A 499 -21.13 -6.60 0.97
N ILE A 500 -21.07 -6.21 2.25
CA ILE A 500 -19.86 -5.71 2.90
C ILE A 500 -18.87 -6.86 3.16
N SER A 501 -19.30 -8.02 3.66
CA SER A 501 -18.40 -9.16 3.94
C SER A 501 -17.70 -9.70 2.69
N GLY A 502 -18.40 -9.72 1.54
CA GLY A 502 -17.79 -10.06 0.24
C GLY A 502 -16.66 -9.10 -0.12
N THR A 503 -16.92 -7.80 0.05
CA THR A 503 -15.91 -6.74 -0.10
C THR A 503 -14.74 -6.97 0.84
N ILE A 504 -14.98 -7.14 2.16
CA ILE A 504 -13.94 -7.37 3.18
C ILE A 504 -13.07 -8.59 2.84
N THR A 505 -13.66 -9.67 2.32
CA THR A 505 -12.91 -10.88 1.96
C THR A 505 -11.93 -10.60 0.82
N PHE A 506 -12.39 -9.91 -0.23
CA PHE A 506 -11.51 -9.44 -1.31
C PHE A 506 -10.41 -8.51 -0.76
N LEU A 507 -10.78 -7.58 0.14
CA LEU A 507 -9.82 -6.68 0.79
C LEU A 507 -8.75 -7.43 1.55
N ASN A 508 -9.11 -8.43 2.35
CA ASN A 508 -8.16 -9.17 3.17
C ASN A 508 -7.11 -9.91 2.34
N ILE A 509 -7.51 -10.46 1.18
CA ILE A 509 -6.57 -11.08 0.23
C ILE A 509 -5.64 -10.02 -0.36
N PHE A 510 -6.22 -8.93 -0.84
CA PHE A 510 -5.49 -7.84 -1.48
C PHE A 510 -4.50 -7.14 -0.54
N LEU A 511 -4.99 -6.72 0.64
CA LEU A 511 -4.20 -6.15 1.73
C LEU A 511 -3.13 -7.12 2.23
N GLY A 512 -3.40 -8.42 2.23
CA GLY A 512 -2.40 -9.44 2.55
C GLY A 512 -1.19 -9.40 1.62
N ILE A 513 -1.41 -9.23 0.32
CA ILE A 513 -0.35 -9.13 -0.69
C ILE A 513 0.44 -7.82 -0.50
N ILE A 514 -0.26 -6.69 -0.35
CA ILE A 514 0.37 -5.37 -0.13
C ILE A 514 1.18 -5.36 1.17
N GLN A 515 0.66 -5.91 2.26
CA GLN A 515 1.40 -5.96 3.53
C GLN A 515 2.67 -6.80 3.42
N VAL A 516 2.64 -7.93 2.70
CA VAL A 516 3.84 -8.74 2.46
C VAL A 516 4.88 -7.92 1.69
N PHE A 517 4.44 -7.19 0.68
CA PHE A 517 5.28 -6.28 -0.10
C PHE A 517 5.91 -5.18 0.78
N ASP A 518 5.12 -4.50 1.59
CA ASP A 518 5.57 -3.45 2.53
C ASP A 518 6.58 -3.98 3.55
N TYR A 519 6.31 -5.17 4.10
CA TYR A 519 7.21 -5.82 5.05
C TYR A 519 8.57 -6.11 4.42
N ILE A 520 8.58 -6.58 3.17
CA ILE A 520 9.81 -6.88 2.42
C ILE A 520 10.65 -5.61 2.23
N LEU A 521 10.03 -4.48 1.82
CA LEU A 521 10.72 -3.20 1.65
C LEU A 521 11.40 -2.69 2.94
N MET A 522 10.78 -2.95 4.09
CA MET A 522 11.22 -2.40 5.38
C MET A 522 12.29 -3.25 6.09
N ILE A 523 12.50 -4.50 5.68
CA ILE A 523 13.48 -5.44 6.27
C ILE A 523 14.83 -4.77 6.55
N PRO A 524 15.47 -4.04 5.62
CA PRO A 524 16.86 -3.67 5.86
C PRO A 524 16.99 -2.43 6.75
N ILE A 525 15.93 -1.61 6.88
CA ILE A 525 15.83 -0.57 7.92
C ILE A 525 15.74 -1.22 9.31
N VAL A 526 14.98 -2.30 9.43
CA VAL A 526 14.90 -3.08 10.67
C VAL A 526 16.27 -3.68 11.03
N ILE A 527 16.98 -4.27 10.07
CA ILE A 527 18.35 -4.80 10.26
C ILE A 527 19.33 -3.70 10.67
N LEU A 528 19.25 -2.52 10.04
CA LEU A 528 20.07 -1.36 10.39
C LEU A 528 19.82 -0.94 11.85
N SER A 529 18.56 -0.83 12.25
CA SER A 529 18.17 -0.42 13.60
C SER A 529 18.73 -1.38 14.66
N PHE A 530 18.67 -2.69 14.42
CA PHE A 530 19.32 -3.68 15.28
C PHE A 530 20.85 -3.59 15.29
N SER A 531 21.46 -3.27 14.15
CA SER A 531 22.91 -3.09 14.06
C SER A 531 23.39 -1.90 14.90
N VAL A 532 22.68 -0.77 14.84
CA VAL A 532 22.92 0.42 15.67
C VAL A 532 22.77 0.08 17.15
N LEU A 533 21.70 -0.64 17.52
CA LEU A 533 21.46 -1.09 18.89
C LEU A 533 22.62 -1.95 19.44
N ILE A 534 23.03 -2.99 18.70
CA ILE A 534 24.10 -3.90 19.13
C ILE A 534 25.40 -3.12 19.34
N TYR A 535 25.71 -2.19 18.44
CA TYR A 535 26.92 -1.39 18.55
C TYR A 535 26.87 -0.42 19.72
N GLY A 536 25.74 0.27 19.92
CA GLY A 536 25.52 1.17 21.06
C GLY A 536 25.67 0.45 22.40
N LEU A 537 25.19 -0.78 22.48
CA LEU A 537 25.34 -1.64 23.66
C LEU A 537 26.82 -1.95 23.95
N VAL A 538 27.58 -2.41 22.95
CA VAL A 538 29.00 -2.75 23.11
C VAL A 538 29.78 -1.54 23.61
N LEU A 539 29.52 -0.36 23.05
CA LEU A 539 30.16 0.88 23.49
C LEU A 539 29.81 1.23 24.95
N SER A 540 28.53 1.13 25.32
CA SER A 540 28.08 1.44 26.68
C SER A 540 28.82 0.58 27.71
N LEU A 541 29.09 -0.69 27.38
CA LEU A 541 29.88 -1.61 28.21
C LEU A 541 31.36 -1.19 28.27
N GLU A 542 31.98 -0.89 27.14
CA GLU A 542 33.38 -0.44 27.09
C GLU A 542 33.62 0.82 27.95
N GLN A 543 32.71 1.79 27.87
CA GLN A 543 32.80 3.04 28.65
C GLN A 543 32.63 2.82 30.16
N ARG A 544 32.01 1.72 30.59
CA ARG A 544 31.81 1.35 32.01
C ARG A 544 32.93 0.48 32.57
N LYS A 545 33.95 0.14 31.78
CA LYS A 545 35.01 -0.77 32.22
C LYS A 545 35.61 -0.37 33.57
N ARG A 546 35.98 0.91 33.74
CA ARG A 546 36.57 1.42 34.99
C ARG A 546 35.62 1.32 36.18
N GLU A 547 34.35 1.65 35.98
CA GLU A 547 33.31 1.58 37.01
C GLU A 547 33.08 0.14 37.48
N ILE A 548 32.97 -0.77 36.52
CA ILE A 548 32.81 -2.21 36.77
C ILE A 548 34.03 -2.77 37.52
N SER A 549 35.25 -2.43 37.09
CA SER A 549 36.47 -2.85 37.79
C SER A 549 36.53 -2.29 39.22
N ILE A 550 36.10 -1.04 39.47
CA ILE A 550 36.02 -0.45 40.83
C ILE A 550 35.02 -1.22 41.70
N HIS A 551 33.81 -1.47 41.22
CA HIS A 551 32.82 -2.24 41.98
C HIS A 551 33.28 -3.66 42.25
N ARG A 552 34.03 -4.28 41.34
CA ARG A 552 34.62 -5.60 41.53
C ARG A 552 35.69 -5.59 42.62
N VAL A 553 36.51 -4.53 42.71
CA VAL A 553 37.48 -4.31 43.80
C VAL A 553 36.78 -4.08 45.15
N ILE A 554 35.61 -3.44 45.15
CA ILE A 554 34.79 -3.22 46.36
C ILE A 554 34.07 -4.52 46.81
N GLY A 555 34.10 -5.58 46.01
CA GLY A 555 33.50 -6.89 46.34
C GLY A 555 32.19 -7.19 45.60
N GLY A 556 31.87 -6.47 44.53
CA GLY A 556 30.71 -6.73 43.67
C GLY A 556 30.83 -8.06 42.91
N THR A 557 29.76 -8.86 42.93
CA THR A 557 29.69 -10.14 42.20
C THR A 557 29.29 -9.92 40.74
N GLU A 558 29.60 -10.89 39.86
CA GLU A 558 29.17 -10.86 38.46
C GLU A 558 27.63 -10.72 38.33
N SER A 559 26.87 -11.35 39.23
CA SER A 559 25.41 -11.26 39.27
C SER A 559 24.90 -9.86 39.65
N THR A 560 25.53 -9.19 40.61
CA THR A 560 25.11 -7.82 41.01
C THR A 560 25.46 -6.80 39.92
N LEU A 561 26.63 -6.93 39.30
CA LEU A 561 27.06 -6.04 38.21
C LEU A 561 26.23 -6.23 36.95
N SER A 562 25.93 -7.48 36.58
CA SER A 562 25.06 -7.78 35.45
C SER A 562 23.63 -7.28 35.68
N GLY A 563 23.08 -7.46 36.89
CA GLY A 563 21.76 -6.96 37.26
C GLY A 563 21.64 -5.44 37.19
N MET A 564 22.66 -4.71 37.64
CA MET A 564 22.71 -3.23 37.57
C MET A 564 22.67 -2.74 36.12
N ILE A 565 23.50 -3.32 35.24
CA ILE A 565 23.60 -2.94 33.83
C ILE A 565 22.31 -3.29 33.07
N LEU A 566 21.76 -4.48 33.32
CA LEU A 566 20.51 -4.91 32.68
C LEU A 566 19.31 -4.08 33.12
N LEU A 567 19.26 -3.63 34.38
CA LEU A 567 18.22 -2.72 34.86
C LEU A 567 18.29 -1.38 34.13
N GLU A 568 19.49 -0.83 33.96
CA GLU A 568 19.67 0.43 33.24
C GLU A 568 19.24 0.29 31.77
N LEU A 569 19.68 -0.77 31.10
CA LEU A 569 19.29 -1.08 29.72
C LEU A 569 17.78 -1.25 29.58
N ALA A 570 17.11 -1.90 30.53
CA ALA A 570 15.67 -2.10 30.52
C ALA A 570 14.91 -0.78 30.57
N VAL A 571 15.28 0.11 31.51
CA VAL A 571 14.61 1.42 31.67
C VAL A 571 14.77 2.27 30.40
N ILE A 572 15.98 2.32 29.84
CA ILE A 572 16.27 3.09 28.62
C ILE A 572 15.50 2.53 27.44
N SER A 573 15.53 1.21 27.26
CA SER A 573 14.88 0.55 26.13
C SER A 573 13.37 0.71 26.20
N MET A 574 12.78 0.66 27.40
CA MET A 574 11.34 0.87 27.57
C MET A 574 10.93 2.30 27.21
N PHE A 575 11.71 3.31 27.64
CA PHE A 575 11.45 4.70 27.28
C PHE A 575 11.64 4.96 25.79
N ALA A 576 12.68 4.36 25.19
CA ALA A 576 12.95 4.45 23.75
C ALA A 576 11.84 3.80 22.91
N TRP A 577 11.37 2.63 23.34
CA TRP A 577 10.24 1.95 22.73
C TRP A 577 8.98 2.81 22.77
N PHE A 578 8.64 3.36 23.95
CA PHE A 578 7.45 4.20 24.11
C PHE A 578 7.51 5.42 23.20
N ALA A 579 8.64 6.14 23.19
CA ALA A 579 8.82 7.30 22.32
C ALA A 579 8.72 6.94 20.82
N GLY A 580 9.31 5.81 20.40
CA GLY A 580 9.23 5.34 19.02
C GLY A 580 7.82 4.90 18.62
N TYR A 581 7.14 4.15 19.48
CA TYR A 581 5.76 3.69 19.29
C TYR A 581 4.78 4.86 19.19
N THR A 582 4.85 5.82 20.11
CA THR A 582 3.96 6.99 20.09
C THR A 582 4.19 7.84 18.84
N LEU A 583 5.45 8.08 18.46
CA LEU A 583 5.75 8.84 17.25
C LEU A 583 5.25 8.12 15.99
N ALA A 584 5.39 6.79 15.94
CA ALA A 584 4.91 5.97 14.83
C ALA A 584 3.40 6.10 14.62
N VAL A 585 2.60 5.85 15.67
CA VAL A 585 1.13 5.91 15.61
C VAL A 585 0.66 7.32 15.22
N LEU A 586 1.30 8.37 15.74
CA LEU A 586 0.98 9.75 15.38
C LEU A 586 1.36 10.14 13.95
N SER A 587 2.38 9.48 13.37
CA SER A 587 2.83 9.78 12.01
C SER A 587 2.02 9.08 10.92
N VAL A 588 1.31 7.99 11.23
CA VAL A 588 0.65 7.17 10.21
C VAL A 588 -0.49 7.90 9.49
N PRO A 589 -1.39 8.64 10.16
CA PRO A 589 -2.43 9.39 9.45
C PRO A 589 -1.84 10.36 8.40
N LEU A 590 -0.78 11.08 8.78
CA LEU A 590 -0.07 11.97 7.86
C LEU A 590 0.52 11.22 6.65
N VAL A 591 0.96 9.98 6.81
CA VAL A 591 1.49 9.17 5.71
C VAL A 591 0.37 8.69 4.79
N LEU A 592 -0.79 8.33 5.35
CA LEU A 592 -1.93 7.85 4.57
C LEU A 592 -2.56 8.96 3.72
N ASP A 593 -2.38 10.23 4.11
CA ASP A 593 -2.73 11.40 3.30
C ASP A 593 -1.74 11.67 2.14
N ALA A 594 -0.73 10.82 1.93
CA ALA A 594 0.23 11.01 0.84
C ALA A 594 -0.36 10.56 -0.51
N VAL A 595 -0.67 11.52 -1.38
CA VAL A 595 -1.12 11.31 -2.77
C VAL A 595 0.05 11.26 -3.77
N GLY A 596 1.24 11.71 -3.35
CA GLY A 596 2.47 11.62 -4.13
C GLY A 596 3.71 11.58 -3.24
N PHE A 597 4.91 11.53 -3.81
CA PHE A 597 6.13 11.56 -2.99
C PHE A 597 6.29 12.92 -2.31
N MET A 598 6.18 12.94 -0.98
CA MET A 598 6.19 14.16 -0.15
C MET A 598 5.07 15.17 -0.48
N SER A 599 4.02 14.74 -1.20
CA SER A 599 2.79 15.51 -1.45
C SER A 599 1.67 14.94 -0.60
N PHE A 600 0.99 15.79 0.18
CA PHE A 600 -0.03 15.39 1.14
C PHE A 600 -1.33 16.15 0.88
N ARG A 601 -2.43 15.41 0.71
CA ARG A 601 -3.78 15.96 0.50
C ARG A 601 -4.74 15.19 1.39
N SER A 602 -5.59 15.88 2.15
CA SER A 602 -6.53 15.22 3.06
C SER A 602 -7.60 14.47 2.27
N GLY A 603 -7.72 13.16 2.50
CA GLY A 603 -8.68 12.31 1.79
C GLY A 603 -10.13 12.41 2.28
N GLY A 604 -10.46 13.35 3.17
CA GLY A 604 -11.80 13.49 3.78
C GLY A 604 -12.21 12.35 4.72
N ILE A 605 -11.35 11.36 4.91
CA ILE A 605 -11.59 10.14 5.70
C ILE A 605 -10.73 10.19 6.97
N GLU A 606 -11.35 10.12 8.14
CA GLU A 606 -10.62 10.09 9.42
C GLU A 606 -10.11 8.67 9.72
N ILE A 607 -8.78 8.48 9.62
CA ILE A 607 -8.14 7.20 9.90
C ILE A 607 -7.46 7.26 11.26
N ASN A 608 -7.81 6.34 12.17
CA ASN A 608 -7.21 6.24 13.49
C ASN A 608 -6.58 4.86 13.69
N PRO A 609 -5.35 4.65 13.18
CA PRO A 609 -4.72 3.35 13.20
C PRO A 609 -4.36 2.97 14.64
N SER A 610 -5.00 1.92 15.15
CA SER A 610 -4.70 1.37 16.48
C SER A 610 -3.99 0.03 16.36
N LEU A 611 -2.94 -0.17 17.15
CA LEU A 611 -2.23 -1.44 17.18
C LEU A 611 -2.81 -2.32 18.29
N SER A 612 -3.13 -3.56 17.94
CA SER A 612 -3.62 -4.55 18.92
C SER A 612 -2.62 -4.74 20.07
N LEU A 613 -3.11 -5.20 21.21
CA LEU A 613 -2.26 -5.55 22.35
C LEU A 613 -1.23 -6.62 21.95
N GLY A 614 -1.62 -7.58 21.11
CA GLY A 614 -0.74 -8.60 20.58
C GLY A 614 0.42 -8.02 19.78
N SER A 615 0.13 -7.13 18.82
CA SER A 615 1.13 -6.43 18.01
C SER A 615 2.04 -5.56 18.87
N THR A 616 1.48 -4.86 19.85
CA THR A 616 2.23 -4.02 20.79
C THR A 616 3.20 -4.84 21.65
N LEU A 617 2.75 -5.97 22.21
CA LEU A 617 3.59 -6.90 22.96
C LEU A 617 4.67 -7.53 22.08
N PHE A 618 4.34 -7.85 20.82
CA PHE A 618 5.30 -8.34 19.84
C PHE A 618 6.41 -7.30 19.58
N ILE A 619 6.05 -6.03 19.37
CA ILE A 619 7.02 -4.94 19.20
C ILE A 619 7.93 -4.80 20.43
N ILE A 620 7.36 -4.83 21.64
CA ILE A 620 8.15 -4.77 22.89
C ILE A 620 9.11 -5.96 22.96
N ALA A 621 8.62 -7.17 22.70
CA ALA A 621 9.44 -8.38 22.74
C ALA A 621 10.57 -8.34 21.70
N LEU A 622 10.27 -7.84 20.50
CA LEU A 622 11.22 -7.76 19.39
C LEU A 622 12.25 -6.64 19.60
N THR A 623 11.88 -5.50 20.18
CA THR A 623 12.79 -4.36 20.35
C THR A 623 13.50 -4.37 21.71
N VAL A 624 12.74 -4.27 22.80
CA VAL A 624 13.25 -4.30 24.18
C VAL A 624 13.78 -5.69 24.54
N GLY A 625 13.08 -6.76 24.16
CA GLY A 625 13.50 -8.13 24.46
C GLY A 625 14.82 -8.51 23.78
N ILE A 626 15.01 -8.15 22.50
CA ILE A 626 16.30 -8.33 21.80
C ILE A 626 17.39 -7.47 22.44
N ALA A 627 17.11 -6.21 22.78
CA ALA A 627 18.07 -5.35 23.47
C ALA A 627 18.56 -5.96 24.79
N LEU A 628 17.66 -6.53 25.58
CA LEU A 628 17.99 -7.21 26.84
C LEU A 628 18.68 -8.55 26.62
N LEU A 629 18.29 -9.32 25.61
CA LEU A 629 18.93 -10.59 25.27
C LEU A 629 20.40 -10.36 24.89
N PHE A 630 20.65 -9.51 23.89
CA PHE A 630 22.01 -9.17 23.47
C PHE A 630 22.76 -8.45 24.60
N GLY A 631 22.07 -7.57 25.33
CA GLY A 631 22.56 -6.93 26.56
C GLY A 631 23.13 -7.92 27.55
N SER A 632 22.37 -8.96 27.88
CA SER A 632 22.75 -9.97 28.85
C SER A 632 23.93 -10.82 28.37
N ALA A 633 23.91 -11.22 27.09
CA ALA A 633 24.97 -12.02 26.49
C ALA A 633 26.30 -11.26 26.49
N ARG A 634 26.29 -10.00 26.01
CA ARG A 634 27.47 -9.15 25.94
C ARG A 634 27.97 -8.70 27.29
N THR A 635 27.07 -8.37 28.22
CA THR A 635 27.47 -8.01 29.60
C THR A 635 28.15 -9.18 30.30
N ARG A 636 27.62 -10.41 30.15
CA ARG A 636 28.23 -11.61 30.73
C ARG A 636 29.60 -11.90 30.12
N GLU A 637 29.73 -11.81 28.80
CA GLU A 637 31.01 -11.93 28.11
C GLU A 637 32.01 -10.88 28.62
N PHE A 638 31.59 -9.62 28.74
CA PHE A 638 32.40 -8.52 29.23
C PHE A 638 32.85 -8.70 30.68
N LEU A 639 31.94 -9.11 31.58
CA LEU A 639 32.27 -9.32 32.99
C LEU A 639 33.19 -10.53 33.21
N ARG A 640 33.25 -11.49 32.27
CA ARG A 640 34.20 -12.61 32.34
C ARG A 640 35.64 -12.21 32.02
N ILE A 641 35.87 -11.05 31.40
CA ILE A 641 37.17 -10.64 30.82
C ILE A 641 38.21 -10.12 31.86
N GLU A 642 37.97 -10.22 33.18
CA GLU A 642 39.03 -10.03 34.20
C GLU A 642 38.85 -11.11 35.29
N ILE A 643 39.78 -12.07 35.50
CA ILE A 643 41.14 -11.92 36.07
C ILE A 643 42.25 -12.69 35.28
N ASP A 644 41.93 -13.52 34.29
CA ASP A 644 42.92 -14.44 33.65
C ASP A 644 43.66 -13.85 32.42
N GLU A 645 43.09 -12.83 31.77
CA GLU A 645 43.64 -12.21 30.54
C GLU A 645 44.93 -11.39 30.79
N GLY A 646 45.25 -11.08 32.04
CA GLY A 646 46.54 -10.50 32.41
C GLY A 646 47.73 -11.46 32.25
N VAL A 647 47.49 -12.77 32.08
CA VAL A 647 48.58 -13.78 32.07
C VAL A 647 48.40 -14.89 31.02
N ARG A 648 47.21 -15.19 30.48
CA ARG A 648 47.06 -16.28 29.49
C ARG A 648 46.30 -15.90 28.23
N ARG A 649 47.05 -16.00 27.12
CA ARG A 649 46.70 -16.07 25.69
C ARG A 649 45.42 -15.32 25.30
N VAL A 650 45.65 -14.16 24.67
CA VAL A 650 44.78 -13.48 23.70
C VAL A 650 43.91 -14.51 22.99
N ALA A 651 42.61 -14.52 23.28
CA ALA A 651 41.66 -15.33 22.53
C ALA A 651 41.84 -15.03 21.03
N GLU A 652 42.13 -16.05 20.21
CA GLU A 652 42.23 -15.91 18.76
C GLU A 652 40.87 -15.44 18.22
N LYS A 653 40.79 -14.17 17.83
CA LYS A 653 39.61 -13.60 17.18
C LYS A 653 39.50 -14.25 15.79
N ARG A 654 38.44 -15.02 15.55
CA ARG A 654 38.15 -15.59 14.22
C ARG A 654 38.07 -14.47 13.19
N GLU A 655 38.86 -14.58 12.12
CA GLU A 655 38.81 -13.61 11.02
C GLU A 655 37.44 -13.66 10.32
N PRO A 656 36.85 -12.50 9.98
CA PRO A 656 35.57 -12.44 9.30
C PRO A 656 35.69 -13.03 7.88
N ARG A 657 34.69 -13.81 7.46
CA ARG A 657 34.65 -14.43 6.12
C ARG A 657 34.30 -13.39 5.04
N THR A 658 35.28 -12.60 4.64
CA THR A 658 35.13 -11.50 3.69
C THR A 658 34.66 -11.94 2.30
N TRP A 659 34.99 -13.17 1.89
CA TRP A 659 34.55 -13.75 0.61
C TRP A 659 33.03 -13.89 0.53
N LEU A 660 32.34 -14.12 1.65
CA LEU A 660 30.88 -14.20 1.69
C LEU A 660 30.25 -12.86 1.32
N HIS A 661 30.80 -11.76 1.84
CA HIS A 661 30.29 -10.41 1.53
C HIS A 661 30.47 -10.09 0.04
N MET A 662 31.57 -10.54 -0.56
CA MET A 662 31.82 -10.37 -1.99
C MET A 662 30.85 -11.18 -2.85
N ILE A 663 30.50 -12.40 -2.45
CA ILE A 663 29.50 -13.21 -3.18
C ILE A 663 28.12 -12.56 -3.11
N VAL A 664 27.68 -12.15 -1.91
CA VAL A 664 26.38 -11.48 -1.74
C VAL A 664 26.33 -10.20 -2.58
N PHE A 665 27.40 -9.40 -2.56
CA PHE A 665 27.51 -8.22 -3.41
C PHE A 665 27.50 -8.56 -4.90
N ALA A 666 28.16 -9.64 -5.33
CA ALA A 666 28.19 -10.05 -6.74
C ALA A 666 26.81 -10.51 -7.25
N ILE A 667 26.04 -11.26 -6.43
CA ILE A 667 24.67 -11.65 -6.78
C ILE A 667 23.78 -10.40 -6.86
N GLY A 668 23.93 -9.47 -5.92
CA GLY A 668 23.21 -8.20 -5.98
C GLY A 668 23.56 -7.36 -7.21
N LEU A 669 24.84 -7.30 -7.57
CA LEU A 669 25.29 -6.59 -8.78
C LEU A 669 24.75 -7.26 -10.06
N LEU A 670 24.63 -8.59 -10.06
CA LEU A 670 23.99 -9.32 -11.15
C LEU A 670 22.52 -8.90 -11.30
N SER A 671 21.77 -8.75 -10.19
CA SER A 671 20.39 -8.27 -10.22
C SER A 671 20.26 -6.83 -10.72
N TYR A 672 21.17 -5.94 -10.30
CA TYR A 672 21.26 -4.59 -10.88
C TYR A 672 21.48 -4.64 -12.39
N LEU A 673 22.44 -5.45 -12.86
CA LEU A 673 22.72 -5.58 -14.29
C LEU A 673 21.52 -6.16 -15.06
N GLU A 674 20.86 -7.16 -14.50
CA GLU A 674 19.67 -7.76 -15.10
C GLU A 674 18.54 -6.73 -15.27
N SER A 675 18.22 -6.02 -14.19
CA SER A 675 17.19 -4.99 -14.20
C SER A 675 17.53 -3.85 -15.16
N TRP A 676 18.80 -3.42 -15.18
CA TRP A 676 19.28 -2.37 -16.09
C TRP A 676 19.24 -2.80 -17.57
N ILE A 677 19.54 -4.06 -17.88
CA ILE A 677 19.45 -4.57 -19.26
C ILE A 677 17.99 -4.61 -19.70
N GLN A 678 17.09 -5.12 -18.86
CA GLN A 678 15.66 -5.21 -19.16
C GLN A 678 15.04 -3.82 -19.30
N SER A 679 15.37 -2.87 -18.41
CA SER A 679 14.83 -1.50 -18.46
C SER A 679 15.27 -0.71 -19.70
N ASN A 680 16.46 -1.01 -20.26
CA ASN A 680 16.94 -0.38 -21.49
C ASN A 680 16.57 -1.15 -22.78
N GLY A 681 15.72 -2.18 -22.70
CA GLY A 681 15.30 -2.97 -23.87
C GLY A 681 16.38 -3.92 -24.43
N GLY A 682 17.43 -4.22 -23.66
CA GLY A 682 18.53 -5.12 -24.03
C GLY A 682 19.92 -4.47 -23.97
N TRP A 683 20.97 -5.28 -24.17
CA TRP A 683 22.35 -4.78 -24.22
C TRP A 683 23.21 -5.58 -25.21
N GLY A 684 23.54 -4.95 -26.34
CA GLY A 684 24.40 -5.55 -27.37
C GLY A 684 23.75 -6.80 -27.99
N SER A 685 24.25 -7.99 -27.67
CA SER A 685 23.71 -9.27 -28.15
C SER A 685 22.67 -9.90 -27.22
N VAL A 686 22.38 -9.25 -26.09
CA VAL A 686 21.38 -9.68 -25.11
C VAL A 686 20.09 -8.92 -25.42
N GLY A 687 19.01 -9.65 -25.69
CA GLY A 687 17.70 -9.07 -25.98
C GLY A 687 17.00 -8.47 -24.75
N SER A 688 15.76 -8.03 -24.93
CA SER A 688 14.90 -7.45 -23.88
C SER A 688 14.62 -8.41 -22.72
N ASP A 689 14.71 -9.73 -22.94
CA ASP A 689 14.56 -10.76 -21.89
C ASP A 689 15.64 -10.72 -20.79
N GLY A 690 16.77 -10.02 -21.00
CA GLY A 690 17.87 -9.95 -20.03
C GLY A 690 18.86 -11.13 -20.12
N LEU A 691 19.73 -11.27 -19.10
CA LEU A 691 20.74 -12.34 -19.03
C LEU A 691 20.13 -13.68 -18.59
N VAL A 692 19.04 -13.65 -17.82
CA VAL A 692 18.39 -14.82 -17.25
C VAL A 692 17.03 -15.06 -17.92
N SER A 693 17.03 -15.84 -18.99
CA SER A 693 15.79 -16.15 -19.74
C SER A 693 14.80 -17.06 -19.00
N ASN A 694 15.19 -17.73 -17.91
CA ASN A 694 14.27 -18.55 -17.14
C ASN A 694 13.44 -17.66 -16.21
N PHE A 695 12.12 -17.60 -16.46
CA PHE A 695 11.17 -16.81 -15.68
C PHE A 695 11.32 -16.95 -14.16
N ILE A 696 11.42 -18.17 -13.62
CA ILE A 696 11.49 -18.40 -12.16
C ILE A 696 12.81 -17.88 -11.58
N LEU A 697 13.93 -18.14 -12.26
CA LEU A 697 15.22 -17.65 -11.81
C LEU A 697 15.35 -16.14 -11.94
N ASN A 698 14.80 -15.56 -13.01
CA ASN A 698 14.73 -14.11 -13.20
C ASN A 698 13.91 -13.47 -12.08
N ALA A 699 12.69 -13.96 -11.84
CA ALA A 699 11.82 -13.47 -10.77
C ALA A 699 12.48 -13.57 -9.38
N LEU A 700 13.14 -14.68 -9.06
CA LEU A 700 13.88 -14.83 -7.80
C LEU A 700 15.07 -13.86 -7.69
N LEU A 701 15.79 -13.62 -8.79
CA LEU A 701 16.91 -12.70 -8.84
C LEU A 701 16.44 -11.26 -8.66
N LEU A 702 15.38 -10.83 -9.36
CA LEU A 702 14.80 -9.49 -9.24
C LEU A 702 14.13 -9.27 -7.87
N LEU A 703 13.56 -10.33 -7.27
CA LEU A 703 12.93 -10.25 -5.96
C LEU A 703 13.96 -10.11 -4.81
N LEU A 704 15.00 -10.94 -4.80
CA LEU A 704 15.97 -11.01 -3.68
C LEU A 704 17.27 -10.23 -3.93
N GLY A 705 17.60 -9.99 -5.19
CA GLY A 705 18.81 -9.33 -5.63
C GLY A 705 19.01 -7.91 -5.10
N PRO A 706 17.98 -7.03 -5.05
CA PRO A 706 18.12 -5.69 -4.49
C PRO A 706 18.59 -5.72 -3.02
N PHE A 707 18.10 -6.68 -2.23
CA PHE A 707 18.51 -6.86 -0.84
C PHE A 707 19.93 -7.36 -0.70
N PHE A 708 20.37 -8.27 -1.58
CA PHE A 708 21.75 -8.71 -1.63
C PHE A 708 22.70 -7.60 -2.08
N LEU A 709 22.30 -6.77 -3.04
CA LEU A 709 23.06 -5.60 -3.46
C LEU A 709 23.20 -4.62 -2.31
N TRP A 710 22.11 -4.39 -1.58
CA TRP A 710 22.09 -3.44 -0.49
C TRP A 710 22.96 -3.89 0.69
N ILE A 711 22.76 -5.12 1.20
CA ILE A 711 23.54 -5.66 2.34
C ILE A 711 25.00 -5.90 1.93
N GLY A 712 25.23 -6.55 0.78
CA GLY A 712 26.57 -6.84 0.27
C GLY A 712 27.34 -5.58 -0.07
N GLY A 713 26.69 -4.64 -0.76
CA GLY A 713 27.26 -3.36 -1.16
C GLY A 713 27.67 -2.52 0.03
N ALA A 714 26.81 -2.37 1.05
CA ALA A 714 27.18 -1.63 2.25
C ALA A 714 28.38 -2.25 2.99
N LEU A 715 28.44 -3.59 3.10
CA LEU A 715 29.55 -4.29 3.77
C LEU A 715 30.89 -4.21 3.02
N VAL A 716 30.85 -4.17 1.68
CA VAL A 716 32.04 -4.07 0.82
C VAL A 716 32.49 -2.60 0.71
N LEU A 717 31.58 -1.70 0.32
CA LEU A 717 31.85 -0.27 0.15
C LEU A 717 32.16 0.43 1.48
N GLY A 718 31.65 -0.07 2.61
CA GLY A 718 31.99 0.46 3.94
C GLY A 718 33.48 0.43 4.24
N ARG A 719 34.20 -0.56 3.71
CA ARG A 719 35.66 -0.64 3.87
C ARG A 719 36.38 0.45 3.07
N ILE A 720 35.81 0.80 1.92
CA ILE A 720 36.32 1.88 1.06
C ILE A 720 36.01 3.24 1.71
N GLY A 721 34.79 3.42 2.23
CA GLY A 721 34.41 4.61 3.01
C GLY A 721 35.31 4.85 4.21
N ALA A 722 35.68 3.79 4.94
CA ALA A 722 36.63 3.85 6.05
C ALA A 722 38.04 4.30 5.65
N ALA A 723 38.41 4.11 4.37
CA ALA A 723 39.67 4.61 3.80
C ALA A 723 39.58 6.06 3.32
N GLY A 724 38.46 6.77 3.57
CA GLY A 724 38.19 8.13 3.11
C GLY A 724 39.33 9.15 3.36
N PRO A 725 39.96 9.20 4.54
CA PRO A 725 41.09 10.10 4.79
C PRO A 725 42.29 9.84 3.87
N ASN A 726 42.57 8.57 3.53
CA ASN A 726 43.65 8.23 2.61
C ASN A 726 43.31 8.63 1.17
N ILE A 727 42.06 8.46 0.76
CA ILE A 727 41.56 8.84 -0.57
C ILE A 727 41.62 10.37 -0.74
N LEU A 728 41.06 11.13 0.20
CA LEU A 728 41.04 12.58 0.15
C LEU A 728 42.42 13.22 0.30
N THR A 729 43.32 12.62 1.10
CA THR A 729 44.71 13.10 1.17
C THR A 729 45.51 12.81 -0.09
N ALA A 730 45.20 11.74 -0.83
CA ALA A 730 45.77 11.50 -2.15
C ALA A 730 45.27 12.56 -3.16
N LEU A 731 43.94 12.77 -3.21
CA LEU A 731 43.28 13.68 -4.15
C LEU A 731 43.60 15.16 -3.91
N LEU A 732 43.61 15.61 -2.65
CA LEU A 732 43.78 17.02 -2.26
C LEU A 732 45.20 17.34 -1.76
N SER A 733 46.17 16.49 -2.09
CA SER A 733 47.58 16.64 -1.69
C SER A 733 48.25 17.95 -2.13
N TRP A 734 47.66 18.62 -3.11
CA TRP A 734 48.10 19.89 -3.69
C TRP A 734 47.64 21.13 -2.89
N SER A 735 46.66 21.00 -2.00
CA SER A 735 46.12 22.13 -1.24
C SER A 735 47.00 22.48 -0.01
N PRO A 736 47.32 23.77 0.23
CA PRO A 736 48.10 24.20 1.40
C PRO A 736 47.40 23.92 2.74
N ALA A 737 46.08 23.77 2.73
CA ALA A 737 45.29 23.48 3.94
C ALA A 737 45.55 22.08 4.50
N ILE A 738 46.02 21.13 3.67
CA ILE A 738 46.16 19.71 4.02
C ILE A 738 47.62 19.32 4.30
N SER A 739 48.60 20.09 3.81
CA SER A 739 50.03 19.80 4.02
C SER A 739 50.41 19.75 5.50
N ASP A 740 49.80 20.60 6.33
CA ASP A 740 50.03 20.65 7.78
C ASP A 740 49.38 19.48 8.54
N ILE A 741 48.30 18.91 7.98
CA ILE A 741 47.48 17.85 8.58
C ILE A 741 48.05 16.46 8.23
N ARG A 742 48.73 16.34 7.07
CA ARG A 742 49.30 15.09 6.52
C ARG A 742 50.23 14.35 7.48
N ARG A 743 50.98 15.08 8.31
CA ARG A 743 51.92 14.48 9.28
C ARG A 743 51.20 13.82 10.47
N GLY A 744 49.98 14.27 10.80
CA GLY A 744 49.13 13.68 11.85
C GLY A 744 48.30 12.48 11.41
N LEU A 745 48.02 12.35 10.10
CA LEU A 745 47.16 11.30 9.54
C LEU A 745 47.86 9.94 9.34
N ARG A 746 49.20 9.86 9.43
CA ARG A 746 49.96 8.61 9.24
C ARG A 746 49.70 7.53 10.31
N GLY A 747 49.01 7.87 11.40
CA GLY A 747 48.61 6.94 12.46
C GLY A 747 47.13 6.58 12.48
N SER A 748 46.27 7.20 11.66
CA SER A 748 44.80 7.06 11.73
C SER A 748 44.27 5.85 10.95
N GLY A 749 44.98 4.71 10.99
CA GLY A 749 44.60 3.50 10.25
C GLY A 749 43.15 3.08 10.52
N SER A 750 42.48 2.51 9.52
CA SER A 750 41.05 2.15 9.54
C SER A 750 40.72 1.28 10.75
N SER A 751 40.22 1.90 11.82
CA SER A 751 39.75 1.13 12.97
C SER A 751 38.51 0.34 12.56
N GLU A 752 38.31 -0.82 13.18
CA GLU A 752 37.08 -1.60 13.01
C GLU A 752 35.82 -0.77 13.34
N SER A 753 35.93 0.20 14.25
CA SER A 753 34.87 1.15 14.58
C SER A 753 34.53 2.10 13.42
N VAL A 754 35.53 2.62 12.70
CA VAL A 754 35.32 3.50 11.53
C VAL A 754 34.70 2.73 10.35
N ASN A 755 35.07 1.45 10.16
CA ASN A 755 34.44 0.61 9.14
C ASN A 755 32.95 0.37 9.43
N ARG A 756 32.59 0.04 10.68
CA ARG A 756 31.17 -0.17 11.06
C ARG A 756 30.35 1.10 10.87
N LEU A 757 30.92 2.28 11.13
CA LEU A 757 30.27 3.54 10.80
C LEU A 757 29.98 3.66 9.32
N ALA A 758 31.02 3.49 8.50
CA ALA A 758 30.89 3.72 7.07
C ALA A 758 29.76 2.86 6.51
N VAL A 759 29.62 1.61 6.99
CA VAL A 759 28.49 0.72 6.68
C VAL A 759 27.15 1.31 7.11
N ILE A 760 26.99 1.78 8.35
CA ILE A 760 25.72 2.36 8.84
C ILE A 760 25.33 3.60 8.02
N MET A 761 26.28 4.50 7.77
CA MET A 761 26.03 5.69 6.95
C MET A 761 25.66 5.32 5.52
N LEU A 762 26.38 4.38 4.92
CA LEU A 762 26.08 3.86 3.58
C LEU A 762 24.67 3.31 3.50
N LEU A 763 24.27 2.48 4.47
CA LEU A 763 22.93 1.91 4.53
C LEU A 763 21.87 3.01 4.66
N THR A 764 22.05 3.98 5.57
CA THR A 764 21.06 5.06 5.75
C THR A 764 20.91 5.92 4.52
N LEU A 765 22.02 6.34 3.90
CA LEU A 765 21.99 7.23 2.75
C LEU A 765 21.52 6.50 1.49
N SER A 766 21.86 5.22 1.33
CA SER A 766 21.35 4.43 0.21
C SER A 766 19.83 4.23 0.29
N ILE A 767 19.26 4.15 1.50
CA ILE A 767 17.79 4.15 1.69
C ILE A 767 17.19 5.48 1.24
N VAL A 768 17.75 6.58 1.74
CA VAL A 768 17.22 7.92 1.46
C VAL A 768 17.24 8.19 -0.04
N THR A 769 18.32 7.82 -0.73
CA THR A 769 18.39 7.99 -2.19
C THR A 769 17.49 7.05 -2.95
N LEU A 770 17.37 5.78 -2.53
CA LEU A 770 16.39 4.84 -3.09
C LEU A 770 14.96 5.41 -3.01
N ALA A 771 14.55 5.82 -1.81
CA ALA A 771 13.20 6.31 -1.55
C ALA A 771 12.89 7.60 -2.32
N ALA A 772 13.86 8.51 -2.44
CA ALA A 772 13.70 9.73 -3.23
C ALA A 772 13.56 9.44 -4.73
N VAL A 773 14.42 8.59 -5.29
CA VAL A 773 14.37 8.25 -6.73
C VAL A 773 13.08 7.51 -7.05
N GLN A 774 12.75 6.47 -6.28
CA GLN A 774 11.57 5.65 -6.53
C GLN A 774 10.27 6.41 -6.23
N GLY A 775 10.25 7.25 -5.20
CA GLY A 775 9.09 8.08 -4.88
C GLY A 775 8.81 9.08 -6.00
N TYR A 776 9.83 9.84 -6.39
CA TYR A 776 9.72 10.82 -7.48
C TYR A 776 9.34 10.18 -8.82
N THR A 777 9.95 9.03 -9.14
CA THR A 777 9.59 8.26 -10.34
C THR A 777 8.13 7.81 -10.30
N GLY A 778 7.61 7.43 -9.12
CA GLY A 778 6.20 7.07 -8.96
C GLY A 778 5.26 8.20 -9.36
N THR A 779 5.46 9.40 -8.80
CA THR A 779 4.65 10.58 -9.11
C THR A 779 4.64 10.92 -10.60
N ILE A 780 5.80 10.87 -11.27
CA ILE A 780 5.87 11.10 -12.72
C ILE A 780 5.16 9.99 -13.53
N VAL A 781 5.21 8.75 -13.07
CA VAL A 781 4.48 7.65 -13.73
C VAL A 781 2.97 7.87 -13.61
N ASP A 782 2.49 8.37 -12.48
CA ASP A 782 1.07 8.69 -12.30
C ASP A 782 0.63 9.85 -13.21
N GLU A 783 1.44 10.90 -13.34
CA GLU A 783 1.25 12.01 -14.30
C GLU A 783 1.20 11.48 -15.74
N ARG A 784 2.20 10.69 -16.16
CA ARG A 784 2.25 10.11 -17.51
C ARG A 784 1.09 9.18 -17.79
N THR A 785 0.65 8.40 -16.79
CA THR A 785 -0.51 7.50 -16.93
C THR A 785 -1.76 8.30 -17.22
N THR A 786 -1.90 9.45 -16.56
CA THR A 786 -2.99 10.39 -16.80
C THR A 786 -2.92 11.00 -18.19
N SER A 787 -1.74 11.48 -18.60
CA SER A 787 -1.54 12.04 -19.94
C SER A 787 -1.75 11.00 -21.04
N ALA A 788 -1.40 9.74 -20.81
CA ALA A 788 -1.68 8.65 -21.74
C ALA A 788 -3.18 8.35 -21.88
N GLN A 789 -3.90 8.32 -20.76
CA GLN A 789 -5.34 8.05 -20.74
C GLN A 789 -6.17 9.19 -21.33
N THR A 790 -5.93 10.44 -20.89
CA THR A 790 -6.75 11.61 -21.28
C THR A 790 -6.24 12.30 -22.54
N GLY A 791 -4.94 12.26 -22.79
CA GLY A 791 -4.32 12.80 -24.01
C GLY A 791 -4.08 14.31 -24.02
N ALA A 792 -5.02 15.11 -23.52
CA ALA A 792 -4.95 16.57 -23.43
C ALA A 792 -5.57 17.05 -22.10
N ASP A 793 -5.72 18.36 -21.91
CA ASP A 793 -6.44 18.90 -20.74
C ASP A 793 -7.87 18.38 -20.67
N ILE A 794 -8.57 18.36 -21.82
CA ILE A 794 -9.89 17.77 -21.97
C ILE A 794 -9.97 16.95 -23.26
N GLN A 795 -10.44 15.71 -23.12
CA GLN A 795 -10.87 14.87 -24.22
C GLN A 795 -12.39 14.83 -24.27
N VAL A 796 -12.95 15.03 -25.47
CA VAL A 796 -14.39 15.00 -25.71
C VAL A 796 -14.69 13.95 -26.77
N GLN A 797 -15.58 13.02 -26.41
CA GLN A 797 -16.13 12.03 -27.32
C GLN A 797 -17.56 12.43 -27.66
N PHE A 798 -17.88 12.49 -28.94
CA PHE A 798 -19.18 12.80 -29.52
C PHE A 798 -19.86 11.51 -30.04
N ASP A 799 -21.19 11.54 -30.09
CA ASP A 799 -22.04 10.44 -30.55
C ASP A 799 -21.95 10.19 -32.07
N SER A 800 -21.60 11.24 -32.81
CA SER A 800 -21.56 11.28 -34.26
C SER A 800 -20.36 12.11 -34.72
N PRO A 801 -19.79 11.85 -35.92
CA PRO A 801 -18.63 12.59 -36.38
C PRO A 801 -18.96 14.08 -36.57
N VAL A 802 -18.24 14.95 -35.85
CA VAL A 802 -18.39 16.40 -35.93
C VAL A 802 -17.16 17.07 -36.55
N THR A 803 -17.39 18.20 -37.23
CA THR A 803 -16.32 19.03 -37.79
C THR A 803 -15.65 19.87 -36.69
N GLU A 804 -14.42 20.34 -36.95
CA GLU A 804 -13.67 21.19 -36.01
C GLU A 804 -14.48 22.38 -35.50
N GLN A 805 -15.18 23.09 -36.40
CA GLN A 805 -15.97 24.26 -36.03
C GLN A 805 -17.14 23.89 -35.11
N GLN A 806 -17.78 22.74 -35.33
CA GLN A 806 -18.89 22.28 -34.49
C GLN A 806 -18.39 21.89 -33.10
N ALA A 807 -17.27 21.17 -33.02
CA ALA A 807 -16.66 20.80 -31.75
C ALA A 807 -16.22 22.03 -30.95
N ARG A 808 -15.60 23.02 -31.61
CA ARG A 808 -15.23 24.30 -30.99
C ARG A 808 -16.44 25.07 -30.47
N ASP A 809 -17.49 25.20 -31.26
CA ASP A 809 -18.68 25.95 -30.87
C ASP A 809 -19.36 25.33 -29.64
N GLU A 810 -19.40 23.99 -29.55
CA GLU A 810 -19.98 23.28 -28.41
C GLU A 810 -19.17 23.47 -27.12
N VAL A 811 -17.84 23.32 -27.20
CA VAL A 811 -16.95 23.51 -26.03
C VAL A 811 -16.95 24.97 -25.58
N MET A 812 -16.96 25.94 -26.50
CA MET A 812 -17.06 27.36 -26.16
C MET A 812 -18.39 27.71 -25.47
N LEU A 813 -19.48 27.04 -25.83
CA LEU A 813 -20.75 27.17 -25.11
C LEU A 813 -20.66 26.59 -23.70
N ALA A 814 -19.96 25.46 -23.51
CA ALA A 814 -19.74 24.88 -22.19
C ALA A 814 -18.88 25.80 -21.29
N ILE A 815 -17.80 26.39 -21.81
CA ILE A 815 -16.98 27.37 -21.08
C ILE A 815 -17.84 28.58 -20.63
N GLN A 816 -18.70 29.09 -21.52
CA GLN A 816 -19.61 30.19 -21.18
C GLN A 816 -20.66 29.81 -20.12
N ARG A 817 -21.10 28.55 -20.10
CA ARG A 817 -22.03 28.01 -19.08
C ARG A 817 -21.35 27.86 -17.73
N ALA A 818 -20.12 27.33 -17.70
CA ALA A 818 -19.32 27.17 -16.49
C ALA A 818 -19.07 28.53 -15.82
N GLY A 819 -18.80 29.58 -16.61
CA GLY A 819 -18.70 30.96 -16.12
C GLY A 819 -17.50 31.21 -15.19
N ASP A 820 -16.47 30.36 -15.29
CA ASP A 820 -15.21 30.46 -14.56
C ASP A 820 -14.31 31.57 -15.12
N SER A 821 -13.46 32.19 -14.29
CA SER A 821 -12.54 33.24 -14.71
C SER A 821 -11.20 32.72 -15.23
N ASP A 822 -10.84 31.47 -14.92
CA ASP A 822 -9.52 30.93 -15.23
C ASP A 822 -9.46 30.28 -16.62
N ILE A 823 -10.60 29.84 -17.17
CA ILE A 823 -10.74 29.34 -18.55
C ILE A 823 -11.72 30.24 -19.31
N ILE A 824 -11.22 30.98 -20.31
CA ILE A 824 -12.00 31.98 -21.08
C ILE A 824 -12.09 31.62 -22.57
N ASP A 825 -11.12 30.87 -23.09
CA ASP A 825 -11.04 30.48 -24.50
C ASP A 825 -10.31 29.14 -24.63
N ILE A 826 -10.33 28.56 -25.83
CA ILE A 826 -9.58 27.34 -26.19
C ILE A 826 -8.25 27.76 -26.82
N ASP A 827 -7.13 27.36 -26.22
CA ASP A 827 -5.79 27.71 -26.70
C ASP A 827 -5.42 26.95 -27.98
N SER A 828 -5.64 25.63 -27.98
CA SER A 828 -5.43 24.75 -29.13
C SER A 828 -6.42 23.58 -29.11
N MET A 829 -6.66 22.96 -30.27
CA MET A 829 -7.49 21.77 -30.38
C MET A 829 -7.03 20.90 -31.54
N THR A 830 -7.22 19.59 -31.42
CA THR A 830 -6.91 18.64 -32.47
C THR A 830 -7.85 17.43 -32.43
N SER A 831 -7.78 16.59 -33.46
CA SER A 831 -8.46 15.29 -33.50
C SER A 831 -7.50 14.24 -34.01
N VAL A 832 -7.88 12.97 -33.88
CA VAL A 832 -7.08 11.84 -34.35
C VAL A 832 -7.93 10.99 -35.30
N ALA A 833 -7.45 10.77 -36.53
CA ALA A 833 -8.12 9.93 -37.51
C ALA A 833 -7.64 8.49 -37.47
N ASP A 834 -8.53 7.55 -37.79
CA ASP A 834 -8.23 6.12 -37.94
C ASP A 834 -8.43 5.68 -39.38
N LEU A 835 -7.44 5.01 -39.97
CA LEU A 835 -7.55 4.35 -41.26
C LEU A 835 -6.76 3.04 -41.28
N PHE A 836 -7.02 2.19 -42.27
CA PHE A 836 -6.23 0.98 -42.51
C PHE A 836 -5.35 1.17 -43.75
N ALA A 837 -4.04 1.08 -43.56
CA ALA A 837 -3.05 1.15 -44.63
C ALA A 837 -2.41 -0.21 -44.86
N ASN A 838 -2.09 -0.53 -46.11
CA ASN A 838 -1.38 -1.74 -46.48
C ASN A 838 0.07 -1.41 -46.86
N PRO A 839 1.10 -2.02 -46.24
CA PRO A 839 2.46 -1.85 -46.71
C PRO A 839 2.63 -2.49 -48.10
N GLU A 840 3.26 -1.77 -49.02
CA GLU A 840 3.48 -2.22 -50.40
C GLU A 840 4.15 -3.60 -50.45
N GLY A 841 3.56 -4.53 -51.22
CA GLY A 841 4.08 -5.90 -51.38
C GLY A 841 3.77 -6.86 -50.22
N LYS A 842 3.07 -6.39 -49.17
CA LYS A 842 2.53 -7.21 -48.08
C LYS A 842 1.00 -7.29 -48.18
N SER A 843 0.42 -8.30 -47.56
CA SER A 843 -1.04 -8.51 -47.49
C SER A 843 -1.48 -8.42 -46.02
N ALA A 844 -1.15 -7.29 -45.38
CA ALA A 844 -1.39 -7.05 -43.97
C ALA A 844 -1.97 -5.64 -43.79
N LEU A 845 -3.16 -5.53 -43.19
CA LEU A 845 -3.75 -4.25 -42.87
C LEU A 845 -3.20 -3.77 -41.53
N LEU A 846 -2.55 -2.61 -41.55
CA LEU A 846 -2.08 -1.93 -40.33
C LEU A 846 -3.05 -0.81 -40.00
N ARG A 847 -3.49 -0.77 -38.74
CA ARG A 847 -4.23 0.37 -38.20
C ARG A 847 -3.30 1.58 -38.22
N THR A 848 -3.79 2.71 -38.70
CA THR A 848 -3.00 3.91 -38.96
C THR A 848 -3.69 5.10 -38.34
N TRP A 849 -3.09 5.62 -37.28
CA TRP A 849 -3.52 6.83 -36.61
C TRP A 849 -2.93 8.05 -37.33
N VAL A 850 -3.78 9.01 -37.63
CA VAL A 850 -3.41 10.28 -38.26
C VAL A 850 -3.50 11.37 -37.21
N LEU A 851 -2.38 12.05 -36.97
CA LEU A 851 -2.34 13.24 -36.15
C LEU A 851 -2.49 14.47 -37.06
N PHE A 852 -3.56 15.23 -36.84
CA PHE A 852 -3.83 16.48 -37.56
C PHE A 852 -2.99 17.63 -37.01
N ASP A 853 -2.75 18.65 -37.85
CA ASP A 853 -1.97 19.83 -37.47
C ASP A 853 -2.48 20.46 -36.16
N GLY A 854 -1.58 20.97 -35.31
CA GLY A 854 -1.90 21.54 -34.00
C GLY A 854 -1.87 20.52 -32.85
N HIS A 855 -1.68 19.23 -33.14
CA HIS A 855 -1.53 18.19 -32.12
C HIS A 855 -0.28 18.36 -31.24
N GLU A 856 0.73 19.08 -31.72
CA GLU A 856 1.96 19.42 -30.99
C GLU A 856 1.70 20.35 -29.79
N ASP A 857 0.69 21.21 -29.92
CA ASP A 857 0.32 22.21 -28.92
C ASP A 857 -0.92 21.78 -28.11
N THR A 858 -1.56 20.66 -28.47
CA THR A 858 -2.81 20.16 -27.83
C THR A 858 -2.60 18.88 -27.04
N LEU A 859 -1.87 17.91 -27.59
CA LEU A 859 -1.67 16.62 -26.94
C LEU A 859 -0.46 16.67 -26.00
N ILE A 860 -0.62 16.11 -24.81
CA ILE A 860 0.41 16.08 -23.78
C ILE A 860 1.37 14.92 -24.06
N TRP A 861 2.37 15.19 -24.89
CA TRP A 861 3.42 14.23 -25.24
C TRP A 861 4.43 14.04 -24.10
N ASP A 862 4.81 12.78 -23.88
CA ASP A 862 5.91 12.43 -22.99
C ASP A 862 7.08 11.81 -23.76
N THR A 863 8.27 11.83 -23.15
CA THR A 863 9.51 11.28 -23.74
C THR A 863 9.47 9.77 -23.96
N GLN A 864 8.58 9.03 -23.29
CA GLN A 864 8.43 7.58 -23.47
C GLN A 864 7.43 7.19 -24.56
N ALA A 865 6.48 8.08 -24.84
CA ALA A 865 5.46 7.90 -25.87
C ALA A 865 6.11 7.68 -27.23
N ILE A 866 7.16 8.43 -27.54
CA ILE A 866 7.77 8.51 -28.87
C ILE A 866 9.26 8.13 -28.86
N PRO A 867 9.83 7.76 -30.02
CA PRO A 867 11.22 7.30 -30.08
C PRO A 867 12.23 8.42 -29.81
N GLY A 868 13.06 8.25 -28.77
CA GLY A 868 14.17 9.15 -28.42
C GLY A 868 13.78 10.25 -27.44
N ASP A 869 14.73 11.15 -27.14
CA ASP A 869 14.53 12.17 -26.09
C ASP A 869 14.00 13.52 -26.61
N ASP A 870 13.88 13.69 -27.94
CA ASP A 870 13.53 14.96 -28.58
C ASP A 870 12.11 14.90 -29.15
N ILE A 871 11.15 15.36 -28.33
CA ILE A 871 9.72 15.28 -28.65
C ILE A 871 9.40 16.09 -29.91
N ASP A 872 9.86 17.34 -29.93
CA ASP A 872 9.63 18.29 -31.01
C ASP A 872 10.15 17.75 -32.36
N ALA A 873 11.28 17.05 -32.37
CA ALA A 873 11.85 16.49 -33.59
C ALA A 873 11.01 15.36 -34.21
N ILE A 874 10.39 14.50 -33.40
CA ILE A 874 9.52 13.42 -33.90
C ILE A 874 8.14 13.96 -34.28
N VAL A 875 7.57 14.81 -33.43
CA VAL A 875 6.28 15.48 -33.64
C VAL A 875 6.32 16.31 -34.93
N SER A 876 7.32 17.16 -35.11
CA SER A 876 7.53 17.87 -36.38
C SER A 876 7.92 16.93 -37.53
N GLY A 877 8.52 15.80 -37.21
CA GLY A 877 8.87 14.74 -38.15
C GLY A 877 7.66 14.12 -38.85
N TRP A 878 6.54 13.90 -38.14
CA TRP A 878 5.30 13.39 -38.72
C TRP A 878 4.71 14.32 -39.77
N SER A 879 4.77 15.64 -39.53
CA SER A 879 4.35 16.65 -40.52
C SER A 879 5.19 16.65 -41.82
N GLY A 880 6.39 16.07 -41.76
CA GLY A 880 7.36 16.00 -42.86
C GLY A 880 7.36 14.68 -43.64
N GLY A 881 6.34 13.83 -43.48
CA GLY A 881 6.28 12.50 -44.10
C GLY A 881 7.01 11.41 -43.31
N GLY A 882 7.21 11.63 -42.00
CA GLY A 882 7.68 10.62 -41.06
C GLY A 882 6.55 9.73 -40.53
N PHE A 883 6.88 8.52 -40.09
CA PHE A 883 5.98 7.67 -39.33
C PHE A 883 6.68 6.95 -38.19
N THR A 884 5.93 6.63 -37.14
CA THR A 884 6.37 5.71 -36.07
C THR A 884 5.45 4.50 -36.03
N ALA A 885 5.91 3.40 -35.44
CA ALA A 885 5.13 2.16 -35.34
C ALA A 885 5.18 1.62 -33.91
N GLY A 886 4.06 1.07 -33.44
CA GLY A 886 4.00 0.29 -32.20
C GLY A 886 4.76 -1.05 -32.33
N GLU A 887 4.95 -1.76 -31.22
CA GLU A 887 5.71 -3.03 -31.19
C GLU A 887 5.13 -4.09 -32.14
N ALA A 888 3.82 -4.35 -32.08
CA ALA A 888 3.18 -5.33 -32.94
C ALA A 888 3.12 -4.88 -34.41
N ALA A 889 2.91 -3.58 -34.66
CA ALA A 889 2.96 -3.02 -36.02
C ALA A 889 4.36 -3.17 -36.64
N ARG A 890 5.41 -2.97 -35.83
CA ARG A 890 6.81 -3.10 -36.25
C ARG A 890 7.18 -4.55 -36.60
N ASP A 891 6.67 -5.54 -35.88
CA ASP A 891 6.86 -6.95 -36.20
C ASP A 891 6.33 -7.29 -37.61
N VAL A 892 5.18 -6.71 -37.99
CA VAL A 892 4.61 -6.85 -39.34
C VAL A 892 5.49 -6.16 -40.39
N LEU A 893 6.22 -5.12 -40.01
CA LEU A 893 7.12 -4.35 -40.87
C LEU A 893 8.54 -4.96 -41.00
N ASP A 894 8.80 -6.15 -40.46
CA ASP A 894 10.10 -6.84 -40.48
C ASP A 894 11.25 -6.04 -39.82
N ASP A 895 10.99 -5.37 -38.68
CA ASP A 895 12.03 -4.71 -37.87
C ASP A 895 12.85 -3.64 -38.63
N LEU A 896 12.16 -2.67 -39.22
CA LEU A 896 12.77 -1.55 -39.94
C LEU A 896 13.83 -0.80 -39.11
N GLU A 897 14.94 -0.42 -39.75
CA GLU A 897 15.93 0.50 -39.18
C GLU A 897 15.44 1.96 -39.32
N THR A 898 15.70 2.80 -38.32
CA THR A 898 15.35 4.24 -38.36
C THR A 898 15.95 4.91 -39.60
N GLY A 899 15.13 5.66 -40.33
CA GLY A 899 15.48 6.31 -41.59
C GLY A 899 15.22 5.49 -42.85
N SER A 900 14.67 4.27 -42.72
CA SER A 900 14.19 3.50 -43.87
C SER A 900 12.90 4.09 -44.44
N GLU A 901 12.75 4.02 -45.77
CA GLU A 901 11.53 4.43 -46.46
C GLU A 901 10.60 3.21 -46.61
N GLN A 902 9.31 3.42 -46.36
CA GLN A 902 8.25 2.44 -46.55
C GLN A 902 7.10 3.08 -47.31
N THR A 903 6.62 2.40 -48.36
CA THR A 903 5.40 2.82 -49.07
C THR A 903 4.19 2.18 -48.43
N PHE A 904 3.17 2.98 -48.15
CA PHE A 904 1.85 2.54 -47.72
C PHE A 904 0.82 2.82 -48.81
N GLU A 905 -0.07 1.86 -49.01
CA GLU A 905 -1.18 1.90 -49.95
C GLU A 905 -2.50 2.06 -49.17
N TYR A 906 -3.34 2.99 -49.61
CA TYR A 906 -4.73 3.12 -49.16
C TYR A 906 -5.66 2.73 -50.32
N THR A 907 -6.67 1.91 -50.03
CA THR A 907 -7.64 1.47 -51.04
C THR A 907 -9.02 1.99 -50.69
N GLU A 908 -9.51 2.93 -51.50
CA GLU A 908 -10.89 3.43 -51.43
C GLU A 908 -11.79 2.56 -52.31
N TYR A 909 -12.93 2.14 -51.75
CA TYR A 909 -13.94 1.34 -52.45
C TYR A 909 -15.18 2.18 -52.73
N ASP A 910 -15.44 2.47 -53.99
CA ASP A 910 -16.69 3.12 -54.42
C ASP A 910 -17.68 2.06 -54.92
N PHE A 911 -18.89 2.08 -54.36
CA PHE A 911 -19.95 1.12 -54.65
C PHE A 911 -21.05 1.82 -55.45
N GLN A 912 -21.06 1.60 -56.76
CA GLN A 912 -22.09 2.15 -57.64
C GLN A 912 -23.05 1.06 -58.12
N LEU A 913 -24.35 1.34 -58.03
CA LEU A 913 -25.38 0.45 -58.55
C LEU A 913 -25.62 0.76 -60.03
N GLY A 914 -25.24 -0.16 -60.91
CA GLY A 914 -25.40 -0.01 -62.35
C GLY A 914 -26.87 0.00 -62.79
N SER A 915 -27.13 0.38 -64.05
CA SER A 915 -28.48 0.46 -64.63
C SER A 915 -29.27 -0.86 -64.63
N ASP A 916 -28.56 -1.99 -64.45
CA ASP A 916 -29.11 -3.34 -64.41
C ASP A 916 -29.15 -3.94 -62.99
N PHE A 917 -29.00 -3.13 -61.93
CA PHE A 917 -28.87 -3.57 -60.52
C PHE A 917 -27.61 -4.41 -60.21
N GLU A 918 -26.58 -4.36 -61.05
CA GLU A 918 -25.27 -4.94 -60.72
C GLU A 918 -24.47 -3.99 -59.82
N LEU A 919 -23.88 -4.54 -58.75
CA LEU A 919 -22.97 -3.83 -57.86
C LEU A 919 -21.61 -3.69 -58.58
N VAL A 920 -21.27 -2.49 -59.04
CA VAL A 920 -19.96 -2.18 -59.61
C VAL A 920 -19.09 -1.60 -58.50
N VAL A 921 -18.06 -2.36 -58.10
CA VAL A 921 -17.06 -1.91 -57.14
C VAL A 921 -15.89 -1.32 -57.90
N THR A 922 -15.68 -0.01 -57.77
CA THR A 922 -14.50 0.68 -58.32
C THR A 922 -13.50 0.88 -57.19
N THR A 923 -12.30 0.33 -57.33
CA THR A 923 -11.23 0.47 -56.33
C THR A 923 -10.23 1.52 -56.79
N THR A 924 -10.03 2.56 -55.99
CA THR A 924 -8.96 3.54 -56.19
C THR A 924 -7.86 3.24 -55.19
N VAL A 925 -6.64 3.01 -55.67
CA VAL A 925 -5.46 2.79 -54.82
C VAL A 925 -4.56 4.01 -54.91
N THR A 926 -4.22 4.57 -53.77
CA THR A 926 -3.31 5.69 -53.58
C THR A 926 -2.13 5.24 -52.74
N GLU A 927 -0.96 5.81 -52.99
CA GLU A 927 0.29 5.43 -52.34
C GLU A 927 0.99 6.68 -51.77
N SER A 928 1.63 6.52 -50.61
CA SER A 928 2.53 7.53 -50.04
C SER A 928 3.77 6.83 -49.48
N THR A 929 4.94 7.42 -49.75
CA THR A 929 6.23 6.93 -49.24
C THR A 929 6.63 7.75 -48.03
N VAL A 930 6.74 7.09 -46.88
CA VAL A 930 7.06 7.71 -45.60
C VAL A 930 8.35 7.14 -45.00
N THR A 931 8.98 7.93 -44.14
CA THR A 931 10.25 7.57 -43.49
C THR A 931 10.02 7.09 -42.07
N TYR A 932 10.54 5.92 -41.71
CA TYR A 932 10.42 5.36 -40.38
C TYR A 932 11.29 6.13 -39.37
N GLN A 933 10.67 6.67 -38.32
CA GLN A 933 11.34 7.49 -37.31
C GLN A 933 11.64 6.74 -36.00
N GLY A 934 11.03 5.58 -35.80
CA GLY A 934 11.28 4.71 -34.66
C GLY A 934 10.01 4.13 -34.06
N ARG A 935 10.19 3.43 -32.93
CA ARG A 935 9.08 2.79 -32.20
C ARG A 935 8.44 3.79 -31.25
N HIS A 936 7.12 3.96 -31.31
CA HIS A 936 6.35 4.63 -30.27
C HIS A 936 5.84 3.59 -29.26
N SER A 937 5.71 3.98 -28.00
CA SER A 937 5.21 3.11 -26.93
C SER A 937 3.72 3.32 -26.68
N TRP A 938 3.27 4.57 -26.74
CA TRP A 938 1.85 4.96 -26.60
C TRP A 938 1.61 6.29 -27.32
N VAL A 939 0.34 6.65 -27.47
CA VAL A 939 -0.10 7.92 -28.09
C VAL A 939 -1.12 8.57 -27.14
N PRO A 940 -0.99 9.87 -26.81
CA PRO A 940 -1.89 10.53 -25.86
C PRO A 940 -3.36 10.40 -26.27
N GLY A 941 -4.20 9.93 -25.33
CA GLY A 941 -5.64 9.76 -25.53
C GLY A 941 -6.03 8.50 -26.29
N LEU A 942 -5.08 7.59 -26.55
CA LEU A 942 -5.30 6.28 -27.16
C LEU A 942 -4.90 5.17 -26.18
N SER A 943 -5.60 4.03 -26.25
CA SER A 943 -5.27 2.90 -25.39
C SER A 943 -3.95 2.24 -25.82
N SER A 944 -3.25 1.61 -24.86
CA SER A 944 -1.94 1.02 -25.11
C SER A 944 -1.96 -0.12 -26.12
N SER A 945 -3.02 -0.94 -26.10
CA SER A 945 -3.19 -2.05 -27.05
C SER A 945 -3.40 -1.54 -28.48
N GLU A 946 -4.11 -0.42 -28.64
CA GLU A 946 -4.32 0.22 -29.93
C GLU A 946 -3.05 0.87 -30.46
N ALA A 947 -2.26 1.49 -29.58
CA ALA A 947 -0.97 2.08 -29.95
C ALA A 947 0.03 0.99 -30.39
N GLU A 948 0.13 -0.12 -29.66
CA GLU A 948 1.04 -1.23 -30.01
C GLU A 948 0.80 -1.80 -31.43
N GLN A 949 -0.46 -1.82 -31.89
CA GLN A 949 -0.87 -2.38 -33.17
C GLN A 949 -0.88 -1.36 -34.32
N ALA A 950 -0.66 -0.08 -34.04
CA ALA A 950 -0.84 0.99 -35.01
C ALA A 950 0.47 1.60 -35.49
N ILE A 951 0.39 2.25 -36.66
CA ILE A 951 1.37 3.24 -37.11
C ILE A 951 0.81 4.64 -36.93
N VAL A 952 1.67 5.61 -36.67
CA VAL A 952 1.29 7.03 -36.52
C VAL A 952 1.90 7.83 -37.67
N ILE A 953 1.07 8.57 -38.38
CA ILE A 953 1.44 9.43 -39.50
C ILE A 953 0.88 10.86 -39.31
N GLY A 954 1.51 11.84 -39.95
CA GLY A 954 1.01 13.22 -39.95
C GLY A 954 -0.02 13.51 -41.06
N GLU A 955 -0.65 14.68 -40.95
CA GLU A 955 -1.67 15.15 -41.89
C GLU A 955 -1.21 15.20 -43.35
N SER A 956 0.05 15.55 -43.61
CA SER A 956 0.59 15.62 -44.98
C SER A 956 0.51 14.27 -45.71
N THR A 957 0.91 13.20 -45.01
CA THR A 957 0.84 11.82 -45.51
C THR A 957 -0.60 11.38 -45.69
N TYR A 958 -1.46 11.73 -44.74
CA TYR A 958 -2.89 11.44 -44.85
C TYR A 958 -3.50 12.08 -46.09
N ARG A 959 -3.19 13.35 -46.39
CA ARG A 959 -3.64 14.06 -47.60
C ARG A 959 -3.15 13.41 -48.89
N GLU A 960 -1.96 12.83 -48.90
CA GLU A 960 -1.46 12.05 -50.05
C GLU A 960 -2.22 10.73 -50.23
N LEU A 961 -2.59 10.06 -49.13
CA LEU A 961 -3.33 8.81 -49.14
C LEU A 961 -4.81 9.01 -49.50
N VAL A 962 -5.54 9.93 -48.87
CA VAL A 962 -7.00 10.07 -49.09
C VAL A 962 -7.40 11.19 -50.05
N GLY A 963 -6.46 12.08 -50.37
CA GLY A 963 -6.70 13.28 -51.17
C GLY A 963 -7.24 14.48 -50.38
N ASN A 964 -6.95 15.69 -50.86
CA ASN A 964 -7.29 16.94 -50.16
C ASN A 964 -8.79 17.12 -49.90
N ALA A 965 -9.66 16.71 -50.83
CA ALA A 965 -11.09 16.90 -50.67
C ALA A 965 -11.65 16.09 -49.48
N THR A 966 -11.18 14.85 -49.32
CA THR A 966 -11.56 13.96 -48.22
C THR A 966 -11.01 14.48 -46.90
N ALA A 967 -9.74 14.89 -46.88
CA ALA A 967 -9.09 15.45 -45.69
C ALA A 967 -9.75 16.75 -45.21
N ASP A 968 -10.13 17.67 -46.12
CA ASP A 968 -10.78 18.93 -45.76
C ASP A 968 -12.22 18.75 -45.24
N SER A 969 -12.86 17.62 -45.57
CA SER A 969 -14.20 17.25 -45.08
C SER A 969 -14.18 16.32 -43.87
N TYR A 970 -13.01 16.14 -43.26
CA TYR A 970 -12.86 15.21 -42.15
C TYR A 970 -13.71 15.64 -40.94
N ALA A 971 -14.34 14.65 -40.32
CA ALA A 971 -15.12 14.80 -39.11
C ALA A 971 -14.72 13.69 -38.14
N SER A 972 -14.54 14.06 -36.87
CA SER A 972 -14.11 13.14 -35.82
C SER A 972 -15.19 13.05 -34.75
N THR A 973 -15.35 11.86 -34.19
CA THR A 973 -16.11 11.67 -32.96
C THR A 973 -15.27 12.00 -31.73
N ARG A 974 -13.94 12.12 -31.85
CA ARG A 974 -13.03 12.36 -30.72
C ARG A 974 -12.21 13.62 -30.95
N TRP A 975 -12.27 14.54 -29.99
CA TRP A 975 -11.57 15.81 -30.02
C TRP A 975 -10.81 16.03 -28.72
N PHE A 976 -9.67 16.71 -28.83
CA PHE A 976 -8.78 17.06 -27.74
C PHE A 976 -8.64 18.57 -27.68
N PHE A 977 -8.60 19.12 -26.47
CA PHE A 977 -8.57 20.55 -26.22
C PHE A 977 -7.52 20.88 -25.17
N GLU A 978 -6.72 21.91 -25.46
CA GLU A 978 -5.84 22.58 -24.50
C GLU A 978 -6.52 23.87 -24.07
N MET A 979 -6.53 24.14 -22.76
CA MET A 979 -7.23 25.30 -22.21
C MET A 979 -6.37 26.09 -21.24
N CYS A 980 -5.59 25.43 -20.38
CA CYS A 980 -4.75 26.08 -19.39
C CYS A 980 -3.70 25.12 -18.80
N ASP A 981 -2.72 25.68 -18.08
CA ASP A 981 -1.71 24.87 -17.39
C ASP A 981 -2.34 24.03 -16.25
N GLN A 982 -2.59 22.76 -16.54
CA GLN A 982 -3.22 21.79 -15.63
C GLN A 982 -2.41 21.55 -14.33
N SER A 983 -1.16 22.02 -14.25
CA SER A 983 -0.37 21.98 -13.02
C SER A 983 -0.76 23.06 -11.99
N ASP A 984 -1.50 24.09 -12.40
CA ASP A 984 -2.06 25.11 -11.49
C ASP A 984 -3.37 24.62 -10.85
N GLU A 985 -3.50 24.78 -9.53
CA GLU A 985 -4.65 24.26 -8.77
C GLU A 985 -5.96 24.98 -9.14
N ASP A 986 -5.89 26.28 -9.43
CA ASP A 986 -7.05 27.08 -9.85
C ASP A 986 -7.54 26.65 -11.26
N CYS A 987 -6.61 26.43 -12.22
CA CYS A 987 -6.92 25.88 -13.55
C CYS A 987 -7.47 24.46 -13.46
N ALA A 988 -6.87 23.59 -12.65
CA ALA A 988 -7.33 22.22 -12.44
C ALA A 988 -8.79 22.19 -11.92
N ASP A 989 -9.16 23.10 -11.02
CA ASP A 989 -10.53 23.23 -10.54
C ASP A 989 -11.49 23.77 -11.61
N ALA A 990 -11.05 24.71 -12.44
CA ALA A 990 -11.81 25.20 -13.59
C ALA A 990 -12.02 24.11 -14.67
N LEU A 991 -11.00 23.30 -14.98
CA LEU A 991 -11.07 22.19 -15.93
C LEU A 991 -12.15 21.19 -15.54
N ARG A 992 -12.22 20.81 -14.26
CA ARG A 992 -13.27 19.91 -13.74
C ARG A 992 -14.66 20.49 -13.95
N THR A 993 -14.83 21.79 -13.67
CA THR A 993 -16.11 22.48 -13.84
C THR A 993 -16.52 22.55 -15.31
N VAL A 994 -15.58 22.89 -16.20
CA VAL A 994 -15.80 22.95 -17.65
C VAL A 994 -16.08 21.56 -18.22
N SER A 995 -15.35 20.53 -17.79
CA SER A 995 -15.54 19.13 -18.19
C SER A 995 -16.95 18.64 -17.90
N VAL A 996 -17.49 18.96 -16.72
CA VAL A 996 -18.90 18.67 -16.38
C VAL A 996 -19.86 19.38 -17.32
N GLU A 997 -19.62 20.66 -17.67
CA GLU A 997 -20.47 21.38 -18.62
C GLU A 997 -20.34 20.89 -20.07
N ILE A 998 -19.17 20.38 -20.47
CA ILE A 998 -18.92 19.78 -21.80
C ILE A 998 -19.58 18.42 -21.90
N ALA A 999 -19.46 17.58 -20.87
CA ALA A 999 -20.26 16.37 -20.76
C ALA A 999 -21.71 16.77 -20.99
N ASN A 1000 -22.16 17.87 -20.37
CA ASN A 1000 -23.50 18.44 -20.57
C ASN A 1000 -23.83 19.08 -21.93
N GLY A 1001 -23.01 18.86 -22.97
CA GLY A 1001 -23.21 19.35 -24.33
C GLY A 1001 -24.11 18.46 -25.20
N ASN A 1002 -24.64 19.02 -26.30
CA ASN A 1002 -25.47 18.25 -27.22
C ASN A 1002 -24.60 17.38 -28.14
N GLY A 1003 -24.89 16.07 -28.21
CA GLY A 1003 -24.12 15.12 -29.01
C GLY A 1003 -22.80 14.68 -28.39
N VAL A 1004 -22.56 14.93 -27.10
CA VAL A 1004 -21.37 14.48 -26.35
C VAL A 1004 -21.68 13.18 -25.60
N THR A 1005 -20.83 12.16 -25.74
CA THR A 1005 -20.91 10.85 -25.05
C THR A 1005 -20.04 10.74 -23.83
N ALA A 1006 -18.87 11.36 -23.86
CA ALA A 1006 -17.99 11.41 -22.70
C ALA A 1006 -17.12 12.66 -22.76
N ALA A 1007 -16.82 13.21 -21.59
CA ALA A 1007 -15.76 14.20 -21.42
C ALA A 1007 -14.85 13.69 -20.29
N SER A 1008 -13.54 13.66 -20.56
CA SER A 1008 -12.52 13.31 -19.58
C SER A 1008 -11.57 14.49 -19.43
N ASP A 1009 -11.38 14.98 -18.22
CA ASP A 1009 -10.40 16.01 -17.91
C ASP A 1009 -9.18 15.45 -17.21
N TRP A 1010 -8.03 16.07 -17.49
CA TRP A 1010 -6.76 15.64 -16.95
C TRP A 1010 -6.72 15.75 -15.42
N SER A 1011 -7.33 16.78 -14.82
CA SER A 1011 -7.29 16.96 -13.36
C SER A 1011 -8.03 15.86 -12.61
N THR A 1012 -9.21 15.45 -13.04
CA THR A 1012 -9.99 14.38 -12.41
C THR A 1012 -9.27 13.05 -12.57
N ALA A 1013 -8.83 12.73 -13.78
CA ALA A 1013 -8.07 11.53 -14.07
C ALA A 1013 -6.74 11.49 -13.29
N HIS A 1014 -6.07 12.63 -13.13
CA HIS A 1014 -4.82 12.73 -12.36
C HIS A 1014 -5.04 12.44 -10.89
N ARG A 1015 -6.07 13.04 -10.28
CA ARG A 1015 -6.40 12.80 -8.86
C ARG A 1015 -6.81 11.35 -8.63
N GLU A 1016 -7.52 10.75 -9.57
CA GLU A 1016 -7.87 9.33 -9.51
C GLU A 1016 -6.63 8.44 -9.62
N ASN A 1017 -5.72 8.72 -10.56
CA ASN A 1017 -4.47 7.99 -10.71
C ASN A 1017 -3.52 8.18 -9.51
N GLU A 1018 -3.37 9.39 -8.95
CA GLU A 1018 -2.62 9.64 -7.72
C GLU A 1018 -3.21 8.85 -6.54
N ARG A 1019 -4.54 8.85 -6.42
CA ARG A 1019 -5.25 8.18 -5.34
C ARG A 1019 -5.20 6.67 -5.49
N ASN A 1020 -5.38 6.14 -6.70
CA ASN A 1020 -5.27 4.72 -7.00
C ASN A 1020 -3.80 4.27 -6.85
N GLY A 1021 -2.83 5.03 -7.36
CA GLY A 1021 -1.39 4.79 -7.14
C GLY A 1021 -1.03 4.78 -5.65
N GLY A 1022 -1.58 5.72 -4.88
CA GLY A 1022 -1.43 5.87 -3.44
C GLY A 1022 -2.10 4.77 -2.60
N LEU A 1023 -3.33 4.39 -2.91
CA LEU A 1023 -4.15 3.44 -2.13
C LEU A 1023 -4.04 1.98 -2.60
N ILE A 1024 -3.96 1.73 -3.91
CA ILE A 1024 -3.87 0.37 -4.49
C ILE A 1024 -2.45 -0.18 -4.32
N PHE A 1025 -1.41 0.66 -4.35
CA PHE A 1025 -0.03 0.19 -4.14
C PHE A 1025 0.56 0.61 -2.79
N GLY A 1026 0.06 1.66 -2.13
CA GLY A 1026 0.66 2.15 -0.89
C GLY A 1026 2.10 2.68 -1.06
N THR A 1027 2.64 2.67 -2.29
CA THR A 1027 4.07 2.87 -2.54
C THR A 1027 4.52 4.31 -2.33
N PRO A 1028 3.78 5.36 -2.75
CA PRO A 1028 4.23 6.74 -2.54
C PRO A 1028 4.25 7.12 -1.05
N GLY A 1029 3.22 6.73 -0.30
CA GLY A 1029 3.14 6.91 1.14
C GLY A 1029 4.26 6.16 1.88
N LEU A 1030 4.45 4.87 1.56
CA LEU A 1030 5.50 4.06 2.17
C LEU A 1030 6.92 4.58 1.86
N LEU A 1031 7.18 5.00 0.61
CA LEU A 1031 8.48 5.55 0.21
C LEU A 1031 8.72 6.92 0.86
N SER A 1032 7.69 7.77 0.98
CA SER A 1032 7.77 9.03 1.72
C SER A 1032 8.10 8.79 3.20
N LEU A 1033 7.45 7.80 3.81
CA LEU A 1033 7.73 7.38 5.19
C LEU A 1033 9.15 6.85 5.34
N GLN A 1034 9.58 5.97 4.45
CA GLN A 1034 10.92 5.43 4.43
C GLN A 1034 11.96 6.54 4.31
N PHE A 1035 11.71 7.52 3.45
CA PHE A 1035 12.55 8.70 3.28
C PHE A 1035 12.66 9.52 4.58
N VAL A 1036 11.53 9.85 5.23
CA VAL A 1036 11.51 10.63 6.48
C VAL A 1036 12.21 9.87 7.61
N VAL A 1037 11.85 8.61 7.83
CA VAL A 1037 12.40 7.79 8.90
C VAL A 1037 13.89 7.53 8.69
N ALA A 1038 14.33 7.24 7.45
CA ALA A 1038 15.75 7.04 7.15
C ALA A 1038 16.55 8.33 7.27
N SER A 1039 15.99 9.48 6.90
CA SER A 1039 16.63 10.78 7.09
C SER A 1039 16.85 11.09 8.57
N LEU A 1040 15.83 10.89 9.41
CA LEU A 1040 15.94 11.03 10.87
C LEU A 1040 16.95 10.03 11.46
N ALA A 1041 16.91 8.77 11.00
CA ALA A 1041 17.84 7.73 11.42
C ALA A 1041 19.29 8.06 11.04
N SER A 1042 19.51 8.64 9.86
CA SER A 1042 20.83 9.07 9.38
C SER A 1042 21.40 10.16 10.27
N VAL A 1043 20.61 11.20 10.57
CA VAL A 1043 21.02 12.30 11.46
C VAL A 1043 21.31 11.78 12.88
N ALA A 1044 20.43 10.95 13.43
CA ALA A 1044 20.61 10.37 14.76
C ALA A 1044 21.85 9.46 14.84
N SER A 1045 22.03 8.58 13.85
CA SER A 1045 23.17 7.66 13.78
C SER A 1045 24.49 8.41 13.62
N ALA A 1046 24.52 9.40 12.75
CA ALA A 1046 25.69 10.25 12.55
C ALA A 1046 26.05 10.98 13.84
N PHE A 1047 25.08 11.57 14.56
CA PHE A 1047 25.31 12.24 15.84
C PHE A 1047 25.88 11.31 16.92
N VAL A 1048 25.23 10.17 17.15
CA VAL A 1048 25.65 9.17 18.15
C VAL A 1048 27.09 8.73 17.87
N PHE A 1049 27.40 8.48 16.60
CA PHE A 1049 28.71 8.02 16.21
C PHE A 1049 29.80 9.09 16.33
N LEU A 1050 29.50 10.32 15.94
CA LEU A 1050 30.42 11.45 16.07
C LEU A 1050 30.91 11.61 17.51
N SER A 1051 29.94 11.56 18.44
CA SER A 1051 30.20 11.64 19.88
C SER A 1051 31.12 10.50 20.34
N LEU A 1052 30.96 9.31 19.76
CA LEU A 1052 31.76 8.13 20.06
C LEU A 1052 33.22 8.28 19.61
N VAL A 1053 33.48 8.62 18.34
CA VAL A 1053 34.85 8.73 17.81
C VAL A 1053 35.65 9.79 18.55
N LEU A 1054 35.02 10.92 18.82
CA LEU A 1054 35.64 11.99 19.60
C LEU A 1054 35.98 11.52 21.02
N THR A 1055 35.10 10.73 21.63
CA THR A 1055 35.32 10.19 22.98
C THR A 1055 36.47 9.17 23.01
N GLN A 1056 36.53 8.26 22.04
CA GLN A 1056 37.61 7.26 21.94
C GLN A 1056 38.98 7.91 21.74
N ARG A 1057 39.02 9.03 21.01
CA ARG A 1057 40.27 9.73 20.67
C ARG A 1057 40.58 10.91 21.57
N LYS A 1058 39.75 11.20 22.56
CA LYS A 1058 39.91 12.34 23.47
C LYS A 1058 41.30 12.38 24.12
N ARG A 1059 41.86 11.22 24.48
CA ARG A 1059 43.21 11.09 25.03
C ARG A 1059 44.30 11.41 24.00
N GLU A 1060 44.16 10.94 22.77
CA GLU A 1060 45.10 11.25 21.67
C GLU A 1060 45.12 12.75 21.39
N LEU A 1061 43.95 13.37 21.32
CA LEU A 1061 43.78 14.81 21.10
C LEU A 1061 44.39 15.62 22.26
N ALA A 1062 44.20 15.18 23.50
CA ALA A 1062 44.82 15.80 24.67
C ALA A 1062 46.36 15.66 24.67
N ILE A 1063 46.91 14.52 24.22
CA ILE A 1063 48.36 14.33 24.06
C ILE A 1063 48.91 15.29 23.00
N LEU A 1064 48.22 15.46 21.86
CA LEU A 1064 48.62 16.41 20.82
C LEU A 1064 48.67 17.85 21.36
N GLN A 1065 47.70 18.24 22.18
CA GLN A 1065 47.70 19.55 22.85
C GLN A 1065 48.85 19.66 23.88
N ALA A 1066 49.14 18.60 24.63
CA ALA A 1066 50.26 18.56 25.58
C ALA A 1066 51.63 18.69 24.90
N ILE A 1067 51.76 18.19 23.66
CA ILE A 1067 52.96 18.31 22.82
C ILE A 1067 53.10 19.73 22.21
N GLY A 1068 52.03 20.54 22.24
CA GLY A 1068 52.05 21.95 21.81
C GLY A 1068 51.13 22.29 20.62
N ALA A 1069 50.24 21.39 20.19
CA ALA A 1069 49.25 21.70 19.17
C ALA A 1069 48.18 22.68 19.70
N SER A 1070 47.89 23.75 18.96
CA SER A 1070 46.83 24.68 19.33
C SER A 1070 45.44 24.04 19.20
N PRO A 1071 44.44 24.46 20.01
CA PRO A 1071 43.08 23.93 19.91
C PRO A 1071 42.49 24.01 18.49
N ASN A 1072 42.78 25.10 17.76
CA ASN A 1072 42.31 25.27 16.39
C ASN A 1072 42.97 24.30 15.39
N GLN A 1073 44.24 23.93 15.59
CA GLN A 1073 44.91 22.90 14.78
C GLN A 1073 44.29 21.52 15.03
N VAL A 1074 43.93 21.22 16.27
CA VAL A 1074 43.28 19.94 16.63
C VAL A 1074 41.85 19.87 16.08
N ILE A 1075 41.08 20.97 16.15
CA ILE A 1075 39.74 21.05 15.52
C ILE A 1075 39.83 20.78 14.02
N ARG A 1076 40.76 21.44 13.31
CA ARG A 1076 40.92 21.25 11.86
C ARG A 1076 41.32 19.83 11.48
N LEU A 1077 42.22 19.21 12.25
CA LEU A 1077 42.64 17.82 12.05
C LEU A 1077 41.45 16.85 12.17
N VAL A 1078 40.70 16.96 13.28
CA VAL A 1078 39.56 16.07 13.57
C VAL A 1078 38.43 16.28 12.58
N LEU A 1079 38.13 17.55 12.25
CA LEU A 1079 37.10 17.90 11.28
C LEU A 1079 37.46 17.35 9.91
N PHE A 1080 38.71 17.50 9.46
CA PHE A 1080 39.15 16.93 8.19
C PHE A 1080 39.01 15.41 8.17
N GLU A 1081 39.44 14.72 9.22
CA GLU A 1081 39.41 13.24 9.27
C GLU A 1081 37.97 12.70 9.22
N ILE A 1082 37.08 13.22 10.07
CA ILE A 1082 35.69 12.75 10.16
C ILE A 1082 34.90 13.17 8.92
N LEU A 1083 35.08 14.41 8.44
CA LEU A 1083 34.44 14.90 7.21
C LEU A 1083 34.91 14.08 6.00
N SER A 1084 36.17 13.63 5.98
CA SER A 1084 36.67 12.79 4.89
C SER A 1084 36.01 11.41 4.83
N ILE A 1085 35.81 10.78 5.99
CA ILE A 1085 35.07 9.51 6.07
C ILE A 1085 33.64 9.74 5.62
N LEU A 1086 32.99 10.79 6.13
CA LEU A 1086 31.60 11.08 5.84
C LEU A 1086 31.37 11.39 4.36
N LEU A 1087 32.16 12.26 3.73
CA LEU A 1087 32.00 12.61 2.32
C LEU A 1087 32.18 11.41 1.39
N VAL A 1088 33.17 10.54 1.66
CA VAL A 1088 33.39 9.34 0.86
C VAL A 1088 32.27 8.32 1.07
N SER A 1089 31.86 8.08 2.32
CA SER A 1089 30.71 7.21 2.62
C SER A 1089 29.41 7.74 2.01
N MET A 1090 29.22 9.06 1.98
CA MET A 1090 28.05 9.71 1.42
C MET A 1090 27.99 9.56 -0.10
N GLY A 1091 29.10 9.84 -0.80
CA GLY A 1091 29.17 9.60 -2.25
C GLY A 1091 28.95 8.13 -2.62
N LEU A 1092 29.58 7.21 -1.90
CA LEU A 1092 29.36 5.77 -2.07
C LEU A 1092 27.94 5.33 -1.71
N GLY A 1093 27.28 6.01 -0.76
CA GLY A 1093 25.91 5.74 -0.34
C GLY A 1093 24.90 6.16 -1.39
N VAL A 1094 25.10 7.35 -1.97
CA VAL A 1094 24.33 7.82 -3.14
C VAL A 1094 24.51 6.83 -4.30
N ILE A 1095 25.74 6.48 -4.68
CA ILE A 1095 26.01 5.51 -5.76
C ILE A 1095 25.31 4.17 -5.48
N LEU A 1096 25.45 3.65 -4.27
CA LEU A 1096 24.83 2.39 -3.88
C LEU A 1096 23.30 2.49 -3.96
N GLY A 1097 22.70 3.57 -3.46
CA GLY A 1097 21.24 3.71 -3.50
C GLY A 1097 20.68 3.99 -4.89
N LEU A 1098 21.43 4.63 -5.80
CA LEU A 1098 21.06 4.71 -7.21
C LEU A 1098 21.05 3.31 -7.86
N ALA A 1099 22.08 2.49 -7.60
CA ALA A 1099 22.12 1.11 -8.09
C ALA A 1099 21.03 0.23 -7.47
N ILE A 1100 20.69 0.45 -6.20
CA ILE A 1100 19.56 -0.22 -5.55
C ILE A 1100 18.25 0.24 -6.19
N ALA A 1101 18.07 1.53 -6.47
CA ALA A 1101 16.87 2.06 -7.13
C ALA A 1101 16.64 1.38 -8.49
N GLU A 1102 17.68 1.27 -9.31
CA GLU A 1102 17.62 0.50 -10.56
C GLU A 1102 17.23 -0.96 -10.33
N SER A 1103 17.89 -1.64 -9.39
CA SER A 1103 17.56 -3.04 -9.06
C SER A 1103 16.12 -3.22 -8.56
N PHE A 1104 15.57 -2.22 -7.86
CA PHE A 1104 14.18 -2.22 -7.41
C PHE A 1104 13.18 -2.01 -8.53
N ASN A 1105 13.59 -1.46 -9.67
CA ASN A 1105 12.70 -1.33 -10.82
C ASN A 1105 12.20 -2.69 -11.31
N GLY A 1106 13.12 -3.66 -11.47
CA GLY A 1106 12.75 -5.04 -11.78
C GLY A 1106 11.94 -5.73 -10.68
N PHE A 1107 12.17 -5.39 -9.41
CA PHE A 1107 11.32 -5.85 -8.29
C PHE A 1107 9.87 -5.35 -8.45
N PHE A 1108 9.67 -4.07 -8.74
CA PHE A 1108 8.33 -3.51 -9.00
C PHE A 1108 7.69 -4.14 -10.25
N GLY A 1109 8.45 -4.44 -11.30
CA GLY A 1109 7.94 -5.13 -12.48
C GLY A 1109 7.34 -6.51 -12.16
N ILE A 1110 7.97 -7.31 -11.29
CA ILE A 1110 7.42 -8.60 -10.85
C ILE A 1110 6.13 -8.42 -10.04
N PHE A 1111 6.07 -7.43 -9.15
CA PHE A 1111 4.86 -7.14 -8.39
C PHE A 1111 3.75 -6.59 -9.28
N GLY A 1112 4.06 -5.74 -10.26
CA GLY A 1112 3.13 -5.27 -11.27
C GLY A 1112 2.48 -6.43 -12.04
N PHE A 1113 3.28 -7.42 -12.45
CA PHE A 1113 2.76 -8.65 -13.08
C PHE A 1113 1.82 -9.44 -12.14
N ILE A 1114 2.18 -9.56 -10.86
CA ILE A 1114 1.31 -10.22 -9.86
C ILE A 1114 -0.01 -9.45 -9.71
N PHE A 1115 0.04 -8.13 -9.61
CA PHE A 1115 -1.16 -7.30 -9.49
C PHE A 1115 -2.04 -7.36 -10.74
N GLN A 1116 -1.45 -7.33 -11.94
CA GLN A 1116 -2.17 -7.50 -13.19
C GLN A 1116 -2.93 -8.85 -13.23
N LEU A 1117 -2.31 -9.92 -12.73
CA LEU A 1117 -2.93 -11.25 -12.69
C LEU A 1117 -4.15 -11.32 -11.76
N PHE A 1118 -4.21 -10.50 -10.70
CA PHE A 1118 -5.31 -10.48 -9.74
C PHE A 1118 -6.36 -9.37 -10.01
N LEU A 1119 -5.97 -8.26 -10.62
CA LEU A 1119 -6.81 -7.07 -10.80
C LEU A 1119 -7.23 -6.81 -12.24
N GLY A 1120 -6.66 -7.50 -13.23
CA GLY A 1120 -6.97 -7.32 -14.66
C GLY A 1120 -6.50 -5.98 -15.25
N GLN A 1121 -6.06 -5.03 -14.43
CA GLN A 1121 -5.55 -3.73 -14.86
C GLN A 1121 -4.07 -3.83 -15.22
N SER A 1122 -3.74 -3.60 -16.49
CA SER A 1122 -2.36 -3.34 -16.91
C SER A 1122 -2.04 -1.88 -16.69
N ALA A 1123 -0.96 -1.57 -15.95
CA ALA A 1123 -0.33 -0.26 -16.03
C ALA A 1123 0.45 -0.23 -17.36
N PRO A 1124 0.01 0.53 -18.38
CA PRO A 1124 0.58 0.46 -19.71
C PRO A 1124 1.96 1.14 -19.81
N ILE A 1125 2.39 1.87 -18.78
CA ILE A 1125 3.59 2.69 -18.82
C ILE A 1125 4.76 2.01 -18.12
N SER A 1126 5.85 1.85 -18.88
CA SER A 1126 7.12 1.37 -18.34
C SER A 1126 7.65 2.35 -17.30
N ARG A 1127 7.89 1.85 -16.09
CA ARG A 1127 8.52 2.61 -15.01
C ARG A 1127 9.98 2.88 -15.34
N GLU A 1128 10.30 4.00 -15.98
CA GLU A 1128 11.69 4.44 -16.17
C GLU A 1128 12.11 5.36 -15.03
N LEU A 1129 13.34 5.16 -14.57
CA LEU A 1129 13.85 5.88 -13.43
C LEU A 1129 14.23 7.30 -13.77
N VAL A 1130 13.58 8.25 -13.11
CA VAL A 1130 13.94 9.65 -13.15
C VAL A 1130 14.84 9.95 -11.95
N TRP A 1131 15.97 10.62 -12.20
CA TRP A 1131 16.99 10.90 -11.20
C TRP A 1131 16.85 12.35 -10.69
N PRO A 1132 16.20 12.61 -9.53
CA PRO A 1132 16.01 13.96 -9.00
C PRO A 1132 17.30 14.49 -8.38
N TRP A 1133 18.28 14.89 -9.21
CA TRP A 1133 19.61 15.31 -8.76
C TRP A 1133 19.58 16.48 -7.78
N LEU A 1134 18.64 17.42 -7.95
CA LEU A 1134 18.49 18.59 -7.10
C LEU A 1134 18.01 18.19 -5.70
N ASP A 1135 16.95 17.39 -5.59
CA ASP A 1135 16.43 16.92 -4.30
C ASP A 1135 17.43 16.01 -3.59
N LEU A 1136 18.05 15.09 -4.35
CA LEU A 1136 19.13 14.27 -3.82
C LEU A 1136 20.25 15.14 -3.26
N ALA A 1137 20.66 16.20 -3.96
CA ALA A 1137 21.70 17.13 -3.48
C ALA A 1137 21.25 17.91 -2.23
N LEU A 1138 20.01 18.40 -2.19
CA LEU A 1138 19.45 19.14 -1.05
C LEU A 1138 19.40 18.28 0.21
N VAL A 1139 18.91 17.05 0.12
CA VAL A 1139 18.80 16.13 1.25
C VAL A 1139 20.17 15.73 1.78
N ASN A 1140 21.09 15.40 0.86
CA ASN A 1140 22.47 15.11 1.20
C ASN A 1140 23.16 16.32 1.86
N ALA A 1141 22.95 17.53 1.34
CA ALA A 1141 23.48 18.75 1.93
C ALA A 1141 22.90 19.02 3.32
N SER A 1142 21.61 18.77 3.56
CA SER A 1142 20.98 18.98 4.86
C SER A 1142 21.56 18.03 5.92
N VAL A 1143 21.74 16.75 5.61
CA VAL A 1143 22.40 15.77 6.48
C VAL A 1143 23.83 16.20 6.76
N LEU A 1144 24.59 16.60 5.72
CA LEU A 1144 25.95 17.08 5.86
C LEU A 1144 26.05 18.30 6.80
N ILE A 1145 25.15 19.28 6.64
CA ILE A 1145 25.09 20.47 7.49
C ILE A 1145 24.78 20.09 8.94
N ALA A 1146 23.77 19.24 9.17
CA ALA A 1146 23.38 18.79 10.50
C ALA A 1146 24.56 18.10 11.21
N VAL A 1147 25.27 17.21 10.51
CA VAL A 1147 26.44 16.51 11.05
C VAL A 1147 27.61 17.46 11.26
N MET A 1148 27.85 18.42 10.37
CA MET A 1148 28.91 19.40 10.53
C MET A 1148 28.66 20.31 11.75
N VAL A 1149 27.43 20.76 11.96
CA VAL A 1149 27.03 21.53 13.16
C VAL A 1149 27.23 20.70 14.42
N ALA A 1150 26.78 19.44 14.42
CA ALA A 1150 26.99 18.52 15.52
C ALA A 1150 28.49 18.29 15.80
N LEU A 1151 29.31 18.16 14.75
CA LEU A 1151 30.77 17.95 14.86
C LEU A 1151 31.46 19.15 15.46
N LEU A 1152 31.15 20.34 14.97
CA LEU A 1152 31.71 21.58 15.49
C LEU A 1152 31.36 21.77 16.96
N TYR A 1153 30.11 21.50 17.33
CA TYR A 1153 29.65 21.61 18.71
C TYR A 1153 30.34 20.59 19.63
N THR A 1154 30.33 19.31 19.26
CA THR A 1154 30.93 18.22 20.05
C THR A 1154 32.45 18.33 20.16
N THR A 1155 33.15 18.67 19.08
CA THR A 1155 34.61 18.84 19.07
C THR A 1155 35.04 20.03 19.92
N ARG A 1156 34.36 21.18 19.82
CA ARG A 1156 34.65 22.35 20.67
C ARG A 1156 34.51 22.01 22.15
N ARG A 1157 33.42 21.33 22.52
CA ARG A 1157 33.16 20.93 23.89
C ARG A 1157 34.20 19.92 24.40
N ALA A 1158 34.64 18.98 23.56
CA ALA A 1158 35.66 18.00 23.93
C ALA A 1158 37.02 18.65 24.23
N LEU A 1159 37.40 19.69 23.50
CA LEU A 1159 38.70 20.38 23.62
C LEU A 1159 38.75 21.44 24.73
N GLN A 1160 37.59 21.86 25.25
CA GLN A 1160 37.50 22.73 26.44
C GLN A 1160 37.66 21.93 27.75
N ALA A 1161 37.73 20.60 27.69
CA ALA A 1161 37.94 19.77 28.88
C ALA A 1161 39.36 19.94 29.44
N ASP A 1162 39.50 19.92 30.77
CA ASP A 1162 40.78 20.10 31.45
C ASP A 1162 41.77 18.98 31.04
N LEU A 1163 42.89 19.39 30.45
CA LEU A 1163 43.92 18.51 29.89
C LEU A 1163 44.47 17.55 30.94
N ALA A 1164 44.62 18.01 32.19
CA ALA A 1164 45.14 17.21 33.29
C ALA A 1164 44.17 16.11 33.71
N VAL A 1165 42.86 16.39 33.66
CA VAL A 1165 41.78 15.45 33.99
C VAL A 1165 41.71 14.37 32.91
N VAL A 1166 41.71 14.77 31.63
CA VAL A 1166 41.65 13.84 30.49
C VAL A 1166 42.89 12.92 30.44
N LEU A 1167 44.09 13.45 30.72
CA LEU A 1167 45.33 12.66 30.71
C LEU A 1167 45.43 11.68 31.88
N LYS A 1168 44.82 12.01 33.02
CA LYS A 1168 44.66 11.08 34.16
C LYS A 1168 43.56 10.03 33.93
N GLY A 1169 42.74 10.20 32.89
CA GLY A 1169 41.60 9.34 32.60
C GLY A 1169 40.42 9.52 33.57
N GLU A 1170 40.33 10.70 34.22
CA GLU A 1170 39.25 11.11 35.13
C GLU A 1170 38.01 11.66 34.40
#